data_AF-A0A433S805-F1
#
_entry.id   AF-A0A433S805-F1
#
_cell.length_a   1.000
_cell.length_b   1.000
_cell.length_c   1.000
_cell.angle_alpha   90.00
_cell.angle_beta   90.00
_cell.angle_gamma   90.00
#
_symmetry.space_group_name_H-M   'P 1'
#
loop_
_entity.id
_entity.type
_entity.pdbx_description
1 polymer ?
#
loop_
_entity_poly.entity_id
_entity_poly.type
_entity_poly.pdbx_seq_one_letter_code
_entity_poly.pdbx_strand_id
1 'polypeptide(L)'
;MAVFGARAPRLGLSSRACFVPLNSGWNRKRVRSQGETAFSCIRLKKTSSRASAFTLAVLFSFSPASLVAQIVSDGSTNTNVVVNADGSVTVGIAPTTSDGVSLNRYRDFSVPKPGVQLDNRTEAARTIVNEVTGTSRTDIEGPVEVLGQRAHVIVANPNGIVIDGGRFVNTGRVALTTGQISTTQRQIAPGIFQDNLVSTVNGGTITVKGGGLSGQMDAIDLIAHSIRVDGPITNESTNAGASIRLAAGSSSTEFDSAVLPGNTGLSWGNITGAGATSEGAVLVEITRPGVLRANRVGIEVSDQGAGVRFAGEGYATARSFTLSADGRIDLSGAKIEAPAGISASARSITLDNSTLTASEGPISMAATEATGDGLTGLDFALSGQTLFLSSEGNLSFGITEDGTTSLTSTTGDIVLQAKGTFADAGSSFAAHRNLLVSADQRLSLSESTLGTTEGSIQLDTKGAFTATGTVANAFGHLLVTADEATLAKGTRRSEFKAENGSFILTTFGVNSAGHLTNTGSLIQGGVQVDGLKDSAETESTGAVTLNVKGSLINTTAEDLAVIFGAGGDVSIRTGVNIENNRGRILANGDVKLIAEGDVLNIVDAPNGAVDPEVVQYTRKGKRQWWTLWIKRKRESYVSYDYGTLENTDQLAAITATDGVSIEASGSLINQGGDINANDGDLEIKALRVETIGLGSGKVYVRRTCVLTCSYDGEGSVAYFGGRLNASENVRIEATEKFYNRAGSVLAIGNVEIISGDVELEAALVPTLVTRPAGLYNFWASKAAWVFLRDQFGSIVADTGNITVTSDRPAKITGGTLTAGGSVELENGQEIVRAPDAYSDAPNHTIGFFADLPLIRQ
;
A
#
# COMPACT_ATOMS: atom_id res chain seq x y z
N MET A 1 -28.35 -26.08 -4.76
CA MET A 1 -29.14 -26.59 -5.91
C MET A 1 -28.15 -26.82 -7.06
N ALA A 2 -27.91 -28.08 -7.44
CA ALA A 2 -26.98 -28.48 -8.50
C ALA A 2 -27.77 -28.94 -9.74
N VAL A 3 -27.31 -28.63 -10.97
CA VAL A 3 -27.29 -29.54 -12.14
C VAL A 3 -26.28 -29.03 -13.20
N PHE A 4 -25.56 -30.02 -13.75
CA PHE A 4 -24.51 -30.13 -14.76
C PHE A 4 -24.77 -29.60 -16.19
N GLY A 5 -23.66 -29.41 -16.93
CA GLY A 5 -23.60 -29.62 -18.39
C GLY A 5 -22.19 -29.44 -18.98
N ALA A 6 -21.57 -30.52 -19.46
CA ALA A 6 -20.14 -30.64 -19.81
C ALA A 6 -19.80 -30.61 -21.33
N ARG A 7 -18.54 -30.27 -21.66
CA ARG A 7 -17.57 -30.76 -22.70
C ARG A 7 -18.08 -31.14 -24.12
N ALA A 8 -17.37 -31.00 -25.26
CA ALA A 8 -16.06 -30.48 -25.71
C ALA A 8 -16.04 -30.53 -27.29
N PRO A 9 -14.91 -30.64 -28.03
CA PRO A 9 -14.31 -29.58 -28.86
C PRO A 9 -14.29 -29.89 -30.38
N ARG A 10 -13.83 -28.93 -31.23
CA ARG A 10 -13.20 -29.23 -32.53
C ARG A 10 -12.34 -28.08 -33.09
N LEU A 11 -11.23 -28.49 -33.70
CA LEU A 11 -10.16 -27.70 -34.31
C LEU A 11 -10.61 -26.85 -35.51
N GLY A 12 -9.85 -25.78 -35.76
CA GLY A 12 -9.17 -25.67 -37.06
C GLY A 12 -9.37 -24.40 -37.88
N LEU A 13 -8.24 -23.72 -38.10
CA LEU A 13 -7.81 -23.00 -39.31
C LEU A 13 -8.04 -21.50 -39.46
N SER A 14 -6.91 -20.91 -39.89
CA SER A 14 -6.57 -19.54 -40.21
C SER A 14 -7.39 -18.92 -41.33
N SER A 15 -7.58 -17.61 -41.29
CA SER A 15 -7.23 -16.72 -42.41
C SER A 15 -7.32 -15.25 -42.02
N ARG A 16 -6.32 -14.49 -42.46
CA ARG A 16 -6.28 -13.02 -42.44
C ARG A 16 -7.34 -12.46 -43.38
N ALA A 17 -8.06 -11.44 -42.96
CA ALA A 17 -8.56 -10.39 -43.85
C ALA A 17 -8.83 -9.11 -43.07
N CYS A 18 -8.32 -8.01 -43.62
CA CYS A 18 -8.51 -6.63 -43.17
C CYS A 18 -9.99 -6.26 -43.08
N PHE A 19 -10.37 -5.49 -42.05
CA PHE A 19 -11.47 -4.55 -42.15
C PHE A 19 -11.17 -3.30 -41.30
N VAL A 20 -11.25 -2.15 -41.96
CA VAL A 20 -11.24 -0.80 -41.39
C VAL A 20 -12.57 -0.58 -40.66
N PRO A 21 -12.59 0.24 -39.59
CA PRO A 21 -13.58 1.31 -39.57
C PRO A 21 -13.00 2.69 -39.24
N LEU A 22 -13.69 3.67 -39.80
CA LEU A 22 -13.48 5.11 -39.75
C LEU A 22 -13.86 5.74 -38.40
N ASN A 23 -13.11 6.81 -38.09
CA ASN A 23 -13.48 8.10 -37.51
C ASN A 23 -14.48 8.17 -36.34
N SER A 24 -14.03 8.82 -35.26
CA SER A 24 -14.23 10.26 -34.94
C SER A 24 -13.96 10.42 -33.44
N GLY A 25 -13.32 11.44 -32.90
CA GLY A 25 -12.78 12.70 -33.40
C GLY A 25 -12.77 13.65 -32.19
N TRP A 26 -11.63 14.24 -31.81
CA TRP A 26 -11.61 15.28 -30.77
C TRP A 26 -10.62 16.41 -31.10
N ASN A 27 -11.21 17.59 -31.25
CA ASN A 27 -10.86 18.88 -30.65
C ASN A 27 -9.55 19.63 -30.95
N ARG A 28 -9.79 20.82 -31.53
CA ARG A 28 -9.48 22.19 -31.05
C ARG A 28 -8.03 22.71 -30.98
N LYS A 29 -7.93 23.85 -31.69
CA LYS A 29 -7.29 25.13 -31.37
C LYS A 29 -5.80 25.32 -31.70
N ARG A 30 -5.62 26.03 -32.81
CA ARG A 30 -4.46 26.87 -33.17
C ARG A 30 -4.24 28.00 -32.16
N VAL A 31 -2.98 28.24 -31.81
CA VAL A 31 -2.39 29.58 -31.71
C VAL A 31 -0.99 29.53 -32.35
N ARG A 32 -0.69 30.54 -33.19
CA ARG A 32 0.58 30.80 -33.90
C ARG A 32 1.60 31.45 -32.97
N SER A 33 2.89 31.18 -33.14
CA SER A 33 3.81 32.14 -33.80
C SER A 33 5.26 31.62 -33.94
N GLN A 34 5.72 31.66 -35.18
CA GLN A 34 7.05 32.00 -35.71
C GLN A 34 8.35 31.55 -35.02
N GLY A 35 9.21 30.93 -35.84
CA GLY A 35 10.66 31.00 -35.70
C GLY A 35 11.37 29.88 -36.47
N GLU A 36 12.27 30.27 -37.38
CA GLU A 36 13.47 29.52 -37.80
C GLU A 36 13.40 28.53 -38.99
N THR A 37 13.74 29.11 -40.14
CA THR A 37 14.86 28.76 -41.06
C THR A 37 15.20 27.29 -41.34
N ALA A 38 15.02 26.94 -42.62
CA ALA A 38 15.44 25.72 -43.28
C ALA A 38 16.96 25.64 -43.52
N PHE A 39 17.52 24.43 -43.39
CA PHE A 39 18.63 23.97 -44.24
C PHE A 39 18.39 22.53 -44.70
N SER A 40 18.34 22.37 -46.02
CA SER A 40 18.08 21.14 -46.75
C SER A 40 19.36 20.34 -46.95
N CYS A 41 19.24 19.02 -46.76
CA CYS A 41 20.31 18.03 -46.89
C CYS A 41 20.34 17.50 -48.34
N ILE A 42 21.50 17.58 -49.02
CA ILE A 42 21.73 16.96 -50.32
C ILE A 42 22.77 15.82 -50.17
N ARG A 43 22.35 14.60 -50.53
CA ARG A 43 23.19 13.42 -50.81
C ARG A 43 23.92 13.58 -52.15
N LEU A 44 25.09 12.94 -52.29
CA LEU A 44 25.55 12.12 -53.45
C LEU A 44 26.99 11.65 -53.19
N LYS A 45 27.23 10.34 -52.97
CA LYS A 45 27.60 9.25 -53.90
C LYS A 45 29.13 9.06 -54.09
N LYS A 46 29.54 7.80 -53.85
CA LYS A 46 30.85 7.17 -54.11
C LYS A 46 31.28 7.30 -55.57
N THR A 47 32.59 7.45 -55.79
CA THR A 47 33.33 6.83 -56.90
C THR A 47 34.77 6.51 -56.49
N SER A 48 35.26 5.39 -57.00
CA SER A 48 36.61 4.84 -56.90
C SER A 48 37.45 5.23 -58.12
N SER A 49 38.76 5.48 -57.93
CA SER A 49 39.74 5.37 -59.02
C SER A 49 41.17 5.25 -58.49
N ARG A 50 41.94 4.36 -59.12
CA ARG A 50 43.37 4.10 -58.95
C ARG A 50 44.22 5.12 -59.72
N ALA A 51 45.42 5.44 -59.22
CA ALA A 51 46.62 5.68 -60.04
C ALA A 51 47.90 5.64 -59.19
N SER A 52 48.90 4.90 -59.69
CA SER A 52 50.34 4.87 -59.32
C SER A 52 50.99 6.26 -59.54
N ALA A 53 52.18 6.67 -59.09
CA ALA A 53 53.40 6.03 -58.60
C ALA A 53 54.27 7.13 -57.93
N PHE A 54 55.18 6.79 -57.03
CA PHE A 54 56.63 7.10 -57.14
C PHE A 54 57.39 6.61 -55.91
N THR A 55 58.44 5.85 -56.18
CA THR A 55 59.40 5.28 -55.24
C THR A 55 60.39 6.36 -54.81
N LEU A 56 60.56 6.59 -53.50
CA LEU A 56 61.77 7.21 -52.96
C LEU A 56 62.14 6.50 -51.65
N ALA A 57 63.21 5.71 -51.72
CA ALA A 57 63.82 5.04 -50.58
C ALA A 57 64.55 6.08 -49.73
N VAL A 58 64.10 6.26 -48.48
CA VAL A 58 64.88 6.88 -47.42
C VAL A 58 64.94 5.88 -46.27
N LEU A 59 66.13 5.32 -46.08
CA LEU A 59 66.53 4.58 -44.87
C LEU A 59 66.47 5.55 -43.68
N PHE A 60 65.34 5.57 -42.97
CA PHE A 60 65.32 6.01 -41.58
C PHE A 60 65.39 4.76 -40.71
N SER A 61 66.54 4.63 -40.05
CA SER A 61 66.78 3.75 -38.93
C SER A 61 65.60 3.85 -37.97
N PHE A 62 64.74 2.84 -37.94
CA PHE A 62 63.85 2.61 -36.81
C PHE A 62 64.75 2.37 -35.60
N SER A 63 65.00 3.44 -34.82
CA SER A 63 65.33 3.25 -33.42
C SER A 63 64.11 2.53 -32.84
N PRO A 64 64.24 1.36 -32.21
CA PRO A 64 63.11 0.80 -31.49
C PRO A 64 62.66 1.87 -30.51
N ALA A 65 61.38 2.24 -30.57
CA ALA A 65 60.77 3.02 -29.51
C ALA A 65 61.14 2.31 -28.22
N SER A 66 61.88 2.99 -27.35
CA SER A 66 62.26 2.49 -26.05
C SER A 66 60.97 2.06 -25.36
N LEU A 67 60.75 0.74 -25.26
CA LEU A 67 59.79 0.18 -24.33
C LEU A 67 60.26 0.67 -22.97
N VAL A 68 59.61 1.71 -22.44
CA VAL A 68 59.79 2.10 -21.05
C VAL A 68 59.45 0.83 -20.27
N ALA A 69 60.44 0.30 -19.54
CA ALA A 69 60.26 -0.93 -18.79
C ALA A 69 59.09 -0.74 -17.83
N GLN A 70 58.00 -1.50 -18.05
CA GLN A 70 56.78 -1.40 -17.25
C GLN A 70 56.96 -1.95 -15.83
N ILE A 71 58.02 -2.74 -15.60
CA ILE A 71 58.40 -3.28 -14.30
C ILE A 71 59.88 -3.00 -14.07
N VAL A 72 60.20 -2.29 -12.99
CA VAL A 72 61.56 -1.92 -12.60
C VAL A 72 61.72 -2.10 -11.11
N SER A 73 62.59 -3.02 -10.69
CA SER A 73 62.96 -3.20 -9.28
C SER A 73 63.57 -1.92 -8.72
N ASP A 74 63.29 -1.58 -7.46
CA ASP A 74 63.93 -0.43 -6.80
C ASP A 74 65.33 -0.75 -6.24
N GLY A 75 65.71 -2.03 -6.24
CA GLY A 75 67.00 -2.53 -5.75
C GLY A 75 67.07 -2.71 -4.23
N SER A 76 66.00 -2.45 -3.49
CA SER A 76 65.96 -2.61 -2.04
C SER A 76 65.71 -4.06 -1.60
N THR A 77 65.17 -4.90 -2.49
CA THR A 77 64.97 -6.34 -2.30
C THR A 77 65.73 -7.12 -3.35
N ASN A 78 66.09 -8.39 -3.08
CA ASN A 78 66.76 -9.27 -4.03
C ASN A 78 65.76 -9.83 -5.07
N THR A 79 65.03 -8.93 -5.73
CA THR A 79 64.04 -9.24 -6.76
C THR A 79 64.69 -9.07 -8.14
N ASN A 80 64.55 -10.07 -9.01
CA ASN A 80 65.09 -10.04 -10.36
C ASN A 80 63.96 -9.94 -11.39
N VAL A 81 64.11 -9.11 -12.42
CA VAL A 81 63.10 -8.89 -13.47
C VAL A 81 63.71 -9.20 -14.83
N VAL A 82 63.11 -10.15 -15.55
CA VAL A 82 63.50 -10.56 -16.90
C VAL A 82 62.34 -10.31 -17.86
N VAL A 83 62.58 -9.55 -18.93
CA VAL A 83 61.61 -9.38 -20.02
C VAL A 83 61.86 -10.48 -21.06
N ASN A 84 60.84 -11.28 -21.34
CA ASN A 84 60.89 -12.39 -22.29
C ASN A 84 60.73 -11.90 -23.73
N ALA A 85 61.09 -12.76 -24.70
CA ALA A 85 61.02 -12.44 -26.13
C ALA A 85 59.59 -12.17 -26.64
N ASP A 86 58.57 -12.73 -25.97
CA ASP A 86 57.15 -12.53 -26.26
C ASP A 86 56.55 -11.26 -25.61
N GLY A 87 57.37 -10.52 -24.86
CA GLY A 87 56.96 -9.32 -24.12
C GLY A 87 56.33 -9.60 -22.76
N SER A 88 56.22 -10.87 -22.33
CA SER A 88 55.89 -11.20 -20.94
C SER A 88 57.07 -10.89 -20.01
N VAL A 89 56.82 -10.72 -18.71
CA VAL A 89 57.87 -10.44 -17.72
C VAL A 89 57.92 -11.55 -16.69
N THR A 90 59.08 -12.16 -16.48
CA THR A 90 59.31 -13.10 -15.38
C THR A 90 60.00 -12.38 -14.23
N VAL A 91 59.40 -12.45 -13.05
CA VAL A 91 59.93 -11.91 -11.80
C VAL A 91 60.46 -13.07 -10.96
N GLY A 92 61.78 -13.14 -10.79
CA GLY A 92 62.40 -13.93 -9.74
C GLY A 92 62.14 -13.26 -8.40
N ILE A 93 61.27 -13.85 -7.58
CA ILE A 93 60.85 -13.24 -6.33
C ILE A 93 61.98 -13.26 -5.28
N ALA A 94 61.94 -12.32 -4.34
CA ALA A 94 62.92 -12.23 -3.27
C ALA A 94 62.80 -13.42 -2.29
N PRO A 95 63.88 -13.74 -1.54
CA PRO A 95 63.85 -14.78 -0.52
C PRO A 95 62.72 -14.60 0.50
N THR A 96 62.19 -15.71 0.97
CA THR A 96 61.08 -15.72 1.94
C THR A 96 61.56 -15.45 3.37
N THR A 97 60.73 -14.74 4.15
CA THR A 97 60.88 -14.64 5.60
C THR A 97 60.59 -15.98 6.29
N SER A 98 60.86 -16.08 7.59
CA SER A 98 60.49 -17.26 8.41
C SER A 98 58.99 -17.56 8.37
N ASP A 99 58.16 -16.54 8.17
CA ASP A 99 56.71 -16.65 8.01
C ASP A 99 56.28 -16.81 6.54
N GLY A 100 57.21 -17.15 5.63
CA GLY A 100 56.89 -17.50 4.25
C GLY A 100 56.40 -16.33 3.40
N VAL A 101 56.77 -15.10 3.75
CA VAL A 101 56.46 -13.89 2.98
C VAL A 101 57.64 -13.52 2.09
N SER A 102 57.42 -13.35 0.79
CA SER A 102 58.39 -12.77 -0.15
C SER A 102 58.03 -11.32 -0.44
N LEU A 103 58.87 -10.37 0.00
CA LEU A 103 58.66 -8.94 -0.23
C LEU A 103 59.46 -8.47 -1.45
N ASN A 104 58.77 -7.98 -2.47
CA ASN A 104 59.36 -7.51 -3.73
C ASN A 104 59.02 -6.04 -3.92
N ARG A 105 60.05 -5.20 -4.06
CA ARG A 105 59.89 -3.75 -4.19
C ARG A 105 60.29 -3.22 -5.55
N TYR A 106 59.46 -2.33 -6.06
CA TYR A 106 59.55 -1.81 -7.42
C TYR A 106 59.47 -0.29 -7.43
N ARG A 107 60.28 0.33 -8.29
CA ARG A 107 60.08 1.74 -8.65
C ARG A 107 58.82 1.89 -9.52
N ASP A 108 58.64 0.98 -10.47
CA ASP A 108 57.48 0.90 -11.36
C ASP A 108 57.02 -0.56 -11.45
N PHE A 109 55.72 -0.81 -11.35
CA PHE A 109 55.14 -2.16 -11.55
C PHE A 109 53.81 -2.04 -12.28
N SER A 110 53.80 -2.42 -13.55
CA SER A 110 52.61 -2.54 -14.39
C SER A 110 52.68 -3.86 -15.18
N VAL A 111 51.54 -4.55 -15.28
CA VAL A 111 51.43 -5.86 -15.94
C VAL A 111 51.05 -5.63 -17.40
N PRO A 112 51.95 -5.90 -18.36
CA PRO A 112 51.64 -5.73 -19.78
C PRO A 112 50.63 -6.79 -20.24
N LYS A 113 50.02 -6.57 -21.40
CA LYS A 113 49.07 -7.52 -22.02
C LYS A 113 49.57 -8.98 -22.13
N PRO A 114 50.84 -9.25 -22.48
CA PRO A 114 51.37 -10.62 -22.48
C PRO A 114 51.47 -11.25 -21.07
N GLY A 115 51.50 -10.43 -20.02
CA GLY A 115 51.44 -10.87 -18.62
C GLY A 115 52.76 -10.84 -17.85
N VAL A 116 52.64 -11.20 -16.57
CA VAL A 116 53.73 -11.32 -15.59
C VAL A 116 53.70 -12.71 -14.97
N GLN A 117 54.88 -13.32 -14.83
CA GLN A 117 55.10 -14.59 -14.16
C GLN A 117 55.93 -14.37 -12.90
N LEU A 118 55.36 -14.63 -11.74
CA LEU A 118 56.04 -14.62 -10.44
C LEU A 118 56.65 -16.00 -10.20
N ASP A 119 57.97 -16.11 -10.25
CA ASP A 119 58.67 -17.39 -10.12
C ASP A 119 58.78 -17.84 -8.66
N ASN A 120 57.87 -18.72 -8.24
CA ASN A 120 57.81 -19.30 -6.91
C ASN A 120 58.24 -20.79 -6.89
N ARG A 121 59.08 -21.21 -7.84
CA ARG A 121 59.55 -22.61 -7.93
C ARG A 121 60.62 -22.94 -6.89
N THR A 122 61.45 -21.97 -6.50
CA THR A 122 62.55 -22.16 -5.55
C THR A 122 62.26 -21.61 -4.17
N GLU A 123 61.61 -20.45 -4.08
CA GLU A 123 61.44 -19.70 -2.82
C GLU A 123 60.31 -20.22 -1.93
N ALA A 124 59.35 -20.96 -2.50
CA ALA A 124 58.21 -21.56 -1.80
C ALA A 124 57.42 -20.56 -0.91
N ALA A 125 57.27 -19.32 -1.38
CA ALA A 125 56.52 -18.28 -0.69
C ALA A 125 55.04 -18.65 -0.53
N ARG A 126 54.51 -18.44 0.67
CA ARG A 126 53.08 -18.52 0.97
C ARG A 126 52.35 -17.25 0.54
N THR A 127 53.02 -16.11 0.71
CA THR A 127 52.52 -14.78 0.30
C THR A 127 53.61 -14.05 -0.47
N ILE A 128 53.28 -13.58 -1.68
CA ILE A 128 54.16 -12.77 -2.53
C ILE A 128 53.62 -11.34 -2.53
N VAL A 129 54.41 -10.40 -2.00
CA VAL A 129 54.08 -8.98 -1.97
C VAL A 129 54.83 -8.27 -3.09
N ASN A 130 54.10 -7.49 -3.87
CA ASN A 130 54.62 -6.59 -4.89
C ASN A 130 54.29 -5.15 -4.49
N GLU A 131 55.26 -4.46 -3.90
CA GLU A 131 55.11 -3.10 -3.38
C GLU A 131 55.77 -2.09 -4.32
N VAL A 132 55.03 -1.06 -4.72
CA VAL A 132 55.56 0.06 -5.51
C VAL A 132 56.00 1.19 -4.58
N THR A 133 57.28 1.52 -4.62
CA THR A 133 57.91 2.59 -3.83
C THR A 133 58.10 3.89 -4.62
N GLY A 134 57.93 3.85 -5.95
CA GLY A 134 57.94 5.03 -6.82
C GLY A 134 56.64 5.83 -6.80
N THR A 135 56.49 6.74 -7.76
CA THR A 135 55.35 7.67 -7.87
C THR A 135 54.37 7.31 -9.00
N SER A 136 54.67 6.26 -9.78
CA SER A 136 53.82 5.80 -10.88
C SER A 136 52.69 4.92 -10.35
N ARG A 137 51.49 5.05 -10.94
CA ARG A 137 50.39 4.09 -10.71
C ARG A 137 50.70 2.73 -11.35
N THR A 138 50.01 1.69 -10.90
CA THR A 138 50.07 0.35 -11.50
C THR A 138 48.95 0.17 -12.51
N ASP A 139 49.26 -0.23 -13.74
CA ASP A 139 48.29 -0.65 -14.74
C ASP A 139 48.37 -2.19 -14.91
N ILE A 140 47.25 -2.91 -14.79
CA ILE A 140 47.16 -4.37 -14.95
C ILE A 140 46.34 -4.70 -16.21
N GLU A 141 47.03 -4.97 -17.32
CA GLU A 141 46.42 -5.20 -18.64
C GLU A 141 46.48 -6.67 -19.11
N GLY A 142 47.06 -7.55 -18.31
CA GLY A 142 47.28 -8.95 -18.67
C GLY A 142 47.33 -9.90 -17.47
N PRO A 143 47.69 -11.18 -17.68
CA PRO A 143 47.69 -12.16 -16.61
C PRO A 143 48.85 -11.97 -15.62
N VAL A 144 48.60 -12.26 -14.34
CA VAL A 144 49.61 -12.43 -13.28
C VAL A 144 49.57 -13.90 -12.85
N GLU A 145 50.62 -14.64 -13.17
CA GLU A 145 50.73 -16.07 -12.94
C GLU A 145 51.79 -16.38 -11.89
N VAL A 146 51.48 -17.22 -10.90
CA VAL A 146 52.49 -17.77 -9.99
C VAL A 146 53.01 -19.08 -10.54
N LEU A 147 54.30 -19.15 -10.88
CA LEU A 147 54.94 -20.38 -11.31
C LEU A 147 55.37 -21.20 -10.09
N GLY A 148 55.12 -22.51 -10.11
CA GLY A 148 55.46 -23.39 -8.99
C GLY A 148 54.36 -23.42 -7.93
N GLN A 149 54.74 -23.26 -6.66
CA GLN A 149 53.80 -23.40 -5.54
C GLN A 149 52.78 -22.26 -5.54
N ARG A 150 51.49 -22.60 -5.44
CA ARG A 150 50.38 -21.64 -5.28
C ARG A 150 50.64 -20.73 -4.08
N ALA A 151 50.49 -19.43 -4.26
CA ALA A 151 50.74 -18.41 -3.23
C ALA A 151 49.61 -17.36 -3.18
N HIS A 152 49.45 -16.71 -2.03
CA HIS A 152 48.74 -15.44 -1.97
C HIS A 152 49.54 -14.35 -2.70
N VAL A 153 48.86 -13.39 -3.31
CA VAL A 153 49.50 -12.27 -4.03
C VAL A 153 48.96 -10.95 -3.52
N ILE A 154 49.86 -10.05 -3.12
CA ILE A 154 49.52 -8.67 -2.77
C ILE A 154 50.17 -7.76 -3.81
N VAL A 155 49.40 -6.84 -4.38
CA VAL A 155 49.91 -5.72 -5.20
C VAL A 155 49.56 -4.44 -4.48
N ALA A 156 50.58 -3.73 -3.98
CA ALA A 156 50.44 -2.54 -3.16
C ALA A 156 51.03 -1.33 -3.88
N ASN A 157 50.19 -0.35 -4.21
CA ASN A 157 50.63 0.90 -4.82
C ASN A 157 49.78 2.10 -4.33
N PRO A 158 50.32 2.94 -3.43
CA PRO A 158 49.63 4.13 -2.93
C PRO A 158 49.25 5.16 -4.00
N ASN A 159 49.91 5.14 -5.17
CA ASN A 159 49.61 6.05 -6.29
C ASN A 159 48.36 5.62 -7.08
N GLY A 160 47.79 4.44 -6.80
CA GLY A 160 46.60 3.91 -7.46
C GLY A 160 46.87 2.68 -8.35
N ILE A 161 45.80 1.95 -8.64
CA ILE A 161 45.82 0.73 -9.46
C ILE A 161 44.69 0.79 -10.49
N VAL A 162 45.01 0.58 -11.77
CA VAL A 162 44.04 0.49 -12.86
C VAL A 162 44.10 -0.92 -13.44
N ILE A 163 42.95 -1.55 -13.64
CA ILE A 163 42.85 -2.91 -14.16
C ILE A 163 42.02 -2.89 -15.44
N ASP A 164 42.55 -3.44 -16.52
CA ASP A 164 41.90 -3.50 -17.83
C ASP A 164 42.28 -4.80 -18.57
N GLY A 165 41.69 -5.92 -18.14
CA GLY A 165 42.04 -7.26 -18.65
C GLY A 165 42.93 -8.07 -17.70
N GLY A 166 42.96 -7.73 -16.41
CA GLY A 166 43.73 -8.45 -15.41
C GLY A 166 43.22 -9.88 -15.23
N ARG A 167 44.14 -10.85 -15.13
CA ARG A 167 43.79 -12.25 -14.83
C ARG A 167 44.78 -12.88 -13.86
N PHE A 168 44.34 -13.40 -12.72
CA PHE A 168 45.24 -14.10 -11.81
C PHE A 168 45.17 -15.62 -12.01
N VAL A 169 46.35 -16.24 -12.08
CA VAL A 169 46.51 -17.67 -12.37
C VAL A 169 47.39 -18.31 -11.30
N ASN A 170 46.95 -19.48 -10.81
CA ASN A 170 47.63 -20.22 -9.73
C ASN A 170 47.86 -19.40 -8.45
N THR A 171 46.92 -18.50 -8.12
CA THR A 171 46.97 -17.69 -6.91
C THR A 171 45.95 -18.16 -5.90
N GLY A 172 46.30 -18.12 -4.61
CA GLY A 172 45.37 -18.31 -3.51
C GLY A 172 44.42 -17.12 -3.39
N ARG A 173 44.63 -16.29 -2.38
CA ARG A 173 43.94 -14.99 -2.24
C ARG A 173 44.77 -13.88 -2.87
N VAL A 174 44.08 -12.89 -3.44
CA VAL A 174 44.68 -11.73 -4.08
C VAL A 174 44.22 -10.47 -3.36
N ALA A 175 45.14 -9.62 -2.93
CA ALA A 175 44.84 -8.29 -2.41
C ALA A 175 45.45 -7.22 -3.32
N LEU A 176 44.61 -6.36 -3.90
CA LEU A 176 45.06 -5.17 -4.61
C LEU A 176 44.80 -3.98 -3.69
N THR A 177 45.86 -3.27 -3.30
CA THR A 177 45.74 -2.22 -2.28
C THR A 177 46.46 -0.93 -2.64
N THR A 178 45.88 0.20 -2.27
CA THR A 178 46.55 1.51 -2.29
C THR A 178 47.18 1.87 -0.95
N GLY A 179 47.27 0.90 -0.03
CA GLY A 179 47.93 1.10 1.24
C GLY A 179 49.43 0.90 1.15
N GLN A 180 50.16 1.58 2.04
CA GLN A 180 51.58 1.34 2.27
C GLN A 180 51.76 0.05 3.07
N ILE A 181 52.77 -0.75 2.72
CA ILE A 181 53.03 -2.02 3.40
C ILE A 181 54.03 -1.81 4.55
N SER A 182 53.67 -2.35 5.70
CA SER A 182 54.54 -2.48 6.86
C SER A 182 54.42 -3.88 7.46
N THR A 183 55.25 -4.20 8.45
CA THR A 183 55.22 -5.47 9.19
C THR A 183 54.90 -5.20 10.66
N THR A 184 54.17 -6.12 11.29
CA THR A 184 53.85 -6.08 12.71
C THR A 184 54.08 -7.44 13.35
N GLN A 185 54.53 -7.45 14.61
CA GLN A 185 54.71 -8.69 15.37
C GLN A 185 53.45 -9.00 16.18
N ARG A 186 52.70 -10.00 15.72
CA ARG A 186 51.51 -10.49 16.41
C ARG A 186 51.89 -11.62 17.36
N GLN A 187 51.60 -11.44 18.65
CA GLN A 187 51.77 -12.51 19.62
C GLN A 187 50.64 -13.54 19.50
N ILE A 188 50.96 -14.74 19.04
CA ILE A 188 49.98 -15.83 18.84
C ILE A 188 49.93 -16.83 20.01
N ALA A 189 50.99 -16.86 20.83
CA ALA A 189 51.03 -17.56 22.11
C ALA A 189 52.05 -16.90 23.05
N PRO A 190 52.07 -17.22 24.36
CA PRO A 190 53.11 -16.72 25.27
C PRO A 190 54.52 -16.97 24.72
N GLY A 191 55.26 -15.91 24.38
CA GLY A 191 56.61 -15.99 23.80
C GLY A 191 56.71 -16.39 22.33
N ILE A 192 55.60 -16.59 21.61
CA ILE A 192 55.58 -16.93 20.18
C ILE A 192 54.96 -15.76 19.39
N PHE A 193 55.75 -15.19 18.49
CA PHE A 193 55.38 -14.07 17.64
C PHE A 193 55.36 -14.50 16.17
N GLN A 194 54.48 -13.86 15.40
CA GLN A 194 54.32 -14.04 13.97
C GLN A 194 54.45 -12.68 13.29
N ASP A 195 55.25 -12.58 12.24
CA ASP A 195 55.35 -11.37 11.44
C ASP A 195 54.18 -11.33 10.45
N ASN A 196 53.26 -10.39 10.67
CA ASN A 196 52.13 -10.11 9.80
C ASN A 196 52.41 -8.88 8.94
N LEU A 197 51.82 -8.87 7.76
CA LEU A 197 51.84 -7.69 6.88
C LEU A 197 50.68 -6.77 7.27
N VAL A 198 50.92 -5.47 7.26
CA VAL A 198 49.89 -4.46 7.48
C VAL A 198 49.87 -3.51 6.28
N SER A 199 48.73 -3.40 5.62
CA SER A 199 48.46 -2.37 4.60
C SER A 199 47.71 -1.21 5.23
N THR A 200 48.28 0.01 5.18
CA THR A 200 47.64 1.22 5.69
C THR A 200 47.20 2.12 4.53
N VAL A 201 45.90 2.26 4.34
CA VAL A 201 45.27 3.05 3.27
C VAL A 201 44.93 4.45 3.79
N ASN A 202 45.53 5.47 3.19
CA ASN A 202 45.22 6.88 3.45
C ASN A 202 44.73 7.64 2.21
N GLY A 203 44.77 7.01 1.03
CA GLY A 203 44.49 7.64 -0.25
C GLY A 203 44.58 6.63 -1.41
N GLY A 204 44.51 7.14 -2.64
CA GLY A 204 44.61 6.35 -3.86
C GLY A 204 43.29 5.71 -4.30
N THR A 205 43.22 5.40 -5.60
CA THR A 205 42.02 4.84 -6.25
C THR A 205 42.35 3.52 -6.92
N ILE A 206 41.45 2.54 -6.80
CA ILE A 206 41.43 1.36 -7.67
C ILE A 206 40.34 1.54 -8.73
N THR A 207 40.68 1.38 -10.00
CA THR A 207 39.72 1.46 -11.11
C THR A 207 39.75 0.19 -11.95
N VAL A 208 38.61 -0.50 -12.06
CA VAL A 208 38.43 -1.63 -12.99
C VAL A 208 37.71 -1.11 -14.22
N LYS A 209 38.37 -1.18 -15.38
CA LYS A 209 37.83 -0.75 -16.69
C LYS A 209 37.13 -1.90 -17.40
N GLY A 210 36.69 -1.65 -18.64
CA GLY A 210 35.89 -2.58 -19.45
C GLY A 210 36.52 -3.95 -19.69
N GLY A 211 37.85 -4.08 -19.71
CA GLY A 211 38.54 -5.37 -19.81
C GLY A 211 38.40 -6.25 -18.57
N GLY A 212 38.06 -5.66 -17.42
CA GLY A 212 37.71 -6.38 -16.20
C GLY A 212 38.89 -7.05 -15.49
N LEU A 213 38.54 -7.84 -14.47
CA LEU A 213 39.41 -8.65 -13.63
C LEU A 213 38.84 -10.07 -13.53
N SER A 214 39.66 -11.09 -13.78
CA SER A 214 39.21 -12.50 -13.76
C SER A 214 40.20 -13.49 -13.16
N GLY A 215 39.77 -14.74 -12.95
CA GLY A 215 40.62 -15.89 -12.64
C GLY A 215 40.05 -16.77 -11.53
N GLN A 216 40.81 -17.78 -11.12
CA GLN A 216 40.39 -18.77 -10.11
C GLN A 216 41.16 -18.56 -8.80
N MET A 217 40.55 -17.78 -7.90
CA MET A 217 41.14 -17.37 -6.63
C MET A 217 40.30 -17.84 -5.44
N ASP A 218 40.95 -17.98 -4.29
CA ASP A 218 40.28 -18.21 -3.02
C ASP A 218 39.53 -16.96 -2.56
N ALA A 219 40.06 -15.76 -2.84
CA ALA A 219 39.38 -14.49 -2.67
C ALA A 219 40.07 -13.38 -3.45
N ILE A 220 39.33 -12.32 -3.78
CA ILE A 220 39.86 -11.07 -4.32
C ILE A 220 39.44 -9.94 -3.40
N ASP A 221 40.41 -9.25 -2.80
CA ASP A 221 40.19 -8.10 -1.94
C ASP A 221 40.73 -6.84 -2.65
N LEU A 222 39.84 -5.89 -2.98
CA LEU A 222 40.24 -4.55 -3.45
C LEU A 222 40.16 -3.61 -2.25
N ILE A 223 41.30 -3.07 -1.83
CA ILE A 223 41.44 -2.33 -0.56
C ILE A 223 42.08 -0.98 -0.84
N ALA A 224 41.27 0.07 -0.98
CA ALA A 224 41.75 1.40 -1.37
C ALA A 224 40.96 2.52 -0.72
N HIS A 225 41.38 3.77 -0.87
CA HIS A 225 40.57 4.87 -0.34
C HIS A 225 39.29 5.04 -1.17
N SER A 226 39.37 4.91 -2.50
CA SER A 226 38.22 4.87 -3.40
C SER A 226 38.32 3.74 -4.43
N ILE A 227 37.18 3.19 -4.83
CA ILE A 227 37.07 2.07 -5.77
C ILE A 227 36.01 2.42 -6.82
N ARG A 228 36.38 2.31 -8.09
CA ARG A 228 35.48 2.45 -9.23
C ARG A 228 35.49 1.19 -10.10
N VAL A 229 34.31 0.68 -10.43
CA VAL A 229 34.13 -0.55 -11.24
C VAL A 229 33.27 -0.22 -12.46
N ASP A 230 33.92 -0.17 -13.62
CA ASP A 230 33.34 0.07 -14.95
C ASP A 230 33.38 -1.17 -15.86
N GLY A 231 33.69 -2.34 -15.30
CA GLY A 231 33.73 -3.61 -16.02
C GLY A 231 33.63 -4.82 -15.08
N PRO A 232 33.70 -6.05 -15.61
CA PRO A 232 33.43 -7.25 -14.82
C PRO A 232 34.59 -7.61 -13.88
N ILE A 233 34.27 -8.01 -12.65
CA ILE A 233 35.16 -8.68 -11.69
C ILE A 233 34.57 -10.07 -11.46
N THR A 234 35.26 -11.11 -11.93
CA THR A 234 34.79 -12.50 -11.86
C THR A 234 35.80 -13.38 -11.16
N ASN A 235 35.41 -13.97 -10.04
CA ASN A 235 36.13 -15.08 -9.43
C ASN A 235 35.49 -16.40 -9.89
N GLU A 236 36.19 -17.11 -10.77
CA GLU A 236 35.78 -18.36 -11.44
C GLU A 236 35.94 -19.60 -10.53
N SER A 237 36.34 -19.41 -9.27
CA SER A 237 36.57 -20.50 -8.32
C SER A 237 35.26 -21.19 -7.91
N THR A 238 35.28 -22.52 -7.94
CA THR A 238 34.17 -23.37 -7.48
C THR A 238 34.21 -23.64 -5.97
N ASN A 239 35.23 -23.16 -5.26
CA ASN A 239 35.33 -23.32 -3.81
C ASN A 239 34.23 -22.52 -3.10
N ALA A 240 33.44 -23.15 -2.23
CA ALA A 240 32.32 -22.52 -1.54
C ALA A 240 32.70 -21.30 -0.67
N GLY A 241 33.97 -21.12 -0.31
CA GLY A 241 34.46 -19.93 0.39
C GLY A 241 35.06 -18.85 -0.53
N ALA A 242 34.99 -19.01 -1.85
CA ALA A 242 35.48 -18.04 -2.82
C ALA A 242 34.72 -16.71 -2.73
N SER A 243 35.44 -15.58 -2.64
CA SER A 243 34.79 -14.28 -2.45
C SER A 243 35.39 -13.15 -3.27
N ILE A 244 34.60 -12.09 -3.43
CA ILE A 244 35.06 -10.74 -3.78
C ILE A 244 34.75 -9.84 -2.58
N ARG A 245 35.73 -9.06 -2.11
CA ARG A 245 35.55 -7.99 -1.13
C ARG A 245 36.05 -6.67 -1.70
N LEU A 246 35.21 -5.64 -1.64
CA LEU A 246 35.59 -4.26 -1.89
C LEU A 246 35.60 -3.53 -0.56
N ALA A 247 36.74 -2.98 -0.16
CA ALA A 247 36.89 -2.22 1.08
C ALA A 247 37.42 -0.83 0.74
N ALA A 248 36.58 0.20 0.96
CA ALA A 248 36.92 1.58 0.68
C ALA A 248 37.01 2.43 1.96
N GLY A 249 37.67 3.59 1.83
CA GLY A 249 37.96 4.49 2.94
C GLY A 249 39.32 4.24 3.57
N SER A 250 39.64 5.10 4.53
CA SER A 250 40.88 5.07 5.29
C SER A 250 40.84 3.89 6.26
N SER A 251 41.77 2.97 6.11
CA SER A 251 41.74 1.68 6.82
C SER A 251 43.13 1.08 7.02
N SER A 252 43.22 0.18 7.98
CA SER A 252 44.38 -0.69 8.20
C SER A 252 43.96 -2.13 8.01
N THR A 253 44.66 -2.87 7.15
CA THR A 253 44.43 -4.29 6.92
C THR A 253 45.62 -5.09 7.40
N GLU A 254 45.43 -5.92 8.41
CA GLU A 254 46.43 -6.90 8.85
C GLU A 254 46.19 -8.23 8.11
N PHE A 255 47.22 -8.74 7.44
CA PHE A 255 47.20 -10.04 6.76
C PHE A 255 47.89 -11.10 7.61
N ASP A 256 47.14 -12.15 7.94
CA ASP A 256 47.62 -13.29 8.72
C ASP A 256 48.51 -14.19 7.87
N SER A 257 49.82 -14.16 8.13
CA SER A 257 50.83 -14.92 7.39
C SER A 257 50.77 -16.44 7.62
N ALA A 258 50.02 -16.92 8.62
CA ALA A 258 49.82 -18.35 8.85
C ALA A 258 48.74 -18.98 7.96
N VAL A 259 47.86 -18.17 7.36
CA VAL A 259 46.81 -18.68 6.46
C VAL A 259 47.46 -19.18 5.17
N LEU A 260 47.19 -20.46 4.85
CA LEU A 260 47.73 -21.10 3.66
C LEU A 260 46.83 -20.91 2.44
N PRO A 261 47.40 -20.81 1.22
CA PRO A 261 46.64 -20.87 -0.02
C PRO A 261 45.78 -22.14 -0.08
N GLY A 262 44.52 -21.99 -0.47
CA GLY A 262 43.49 -23.03 -0.45
C GLY A 262 42.63 -23.06 0.82
N ASN A 263 43.05 -22.40 1.91
CA ASN A 263 42.24 -22.29 3.13
C ASN A 263 41.22 -21.14 3.02
N THR A 264 40.00 -21.50 2.64
CA THR A 264 38.88 -20.54 2.52
C THR A 264 38.07 -20.38 3.80
N GLY A 265 38.36 -21.16 4.85
CA GLY A 265 37.65 -21.12 6.13
C GLY A 265 38.20 -20.11 7.15
N LEU A 266 39.47 -19.71 7.00
CA LEU A 266 40.10 -18.69 7.87
C LEU A 266 40.09 -17.31 7.20
N SER A 267 40.02 -16.26 8.03
CA SER A 267 40.18 -14.87 7.56
C SER A 267 41.65 -14.59 7.29
N TRP A 268 42.00 -14.24 6.05
CA TRP A 268 43.36 -13.88 5.68
C TRP A 268 43.67 -12.41 5.96
N GLY A 269 42.73 -11.51 5.66
CA GLY A 269 42.87 -10.07 5.89
C GLY A 269 41.81 -9.58 6.87
N ASN A 270 42.23 -8.95 7.95
CA ASN A 270 41.35 -8.25 8.88
C ASN A 270 41.43 -6.75 8.66
N ILE A 271 40.34 -6.15 8.16
CA ILE A 271 40.27 -4.73 7.81
C ILE A 271 39.65 -3.98 8.97
N THR A 272 40.31 -2.92 9.42
CA THR A 272 39.85 -2.03 10.48
C THR A 272 39.79 -0.60 9.92
N GLY A 273 38.63 0.05 10.01
CA GLY A 273 38.48 1.45 9.61
C GLY A 273 39.32 2.38 10.50
N ALA A 274 39.91 3.41 9.91
CA ALA A 274 40.68 4.42 10.64
C ALA A 274 39.78 5.52 11.26
N GLY A 275 38.47 5.50 10.99
CA GLY A 275 37.52 6.48 11.50
C GLY A 275 37.64 7.87 10.88
N ALA A 276 38.20 7.97 9.67
CA ALA A 276 38.23 9.24 8.93
C ALA A 276 36.82 9.65 8.51
N THR A 277 36.59 10.93 8.27
CA THR A 277 35.29 11.48 7.86
C THR A 277 35.35 11.93 6.40
N SER A 278 34.42 11.44 5.58
CA SER A 278 34.26 11.73 4.15
C SER A 278 32.77 11.97 3.84
N GLU A 279 32.18 12.96 4.50
CA GLU A 279 30.75 13.25 4.48
C GLU A 279 30.19 13.45 3.06
N GLY A 280 29.19 12.66 2.69
CA GLY A 280 28.52 12.71 1.38
C GLY A 280 29.33 12.18 0.20
N ALA A 281 30.57 11.72 0.41
CA ALA A 281 31.41 11.18 -0.64
C ALA A 281 30.93 9.78 -1.07
N VAL A 282 31.06 9.45 -2.36
CA VAL A 282 30.88 8.08 -2.86
C VAL A 282 32.25 7.46 -3.03
N LEU A 283 32.60 6.51 -2.16
CA LEU A 283 33.93 5.88 -2.17
C LEU A 283 33.93 4.54 -2.90
N VAL A 284 32.78 3.88 -3.05
CA VAL A 284 32.63 2.73 -3.94
C VAL A 284 31.58 3.07 -4.98
N GLU A 285 31.97 3.03 -6.25
CA GLU A 285 31.07 3.23 -7.38
C GLU A 285 31.15 2.06 -8.35
N ILE A 286 30.03 1.37 -8.54
CA ILE A 286 29.86 0.32 -9.54
C ILE A 286 28.85 0.83 -10.56
N THR A 287 29.31 1.08 -11.79
CA THR A 287 28.47 1.61 -12.86
C THR A 287 27.68 0.50 -13.56
N ARG A 288 26.76 0.85 -14.45
CA ARG A 288 25.92 -0.13 -15.18
C ARG A 288 26.70 -1.25 -15.88
N PRO A 289 27.86 -1.00 -16.52
CA PRO A 289 28.69 -2.06 -17.08
C PRO A 289 29.46 -2.89 -16.04
N GLY A 290 29.50 -2.45 -14.79
CA GLY A 290 30.16 -3.15 -13.70
C GLY A 290 29.42 -4.43 -13.32
N VAL A 291 30.16 -5.53 -13.20
CA VAL A 291 29.61 -6.83 -12.80
C VAL A 291 30.49 -7.42 -11.71
N LEU A 292 29.92 -7.86 -10.59
CA LEU A 292 30.62 -8.61 -9.56
C LEU A 292 30.11 -10.05 -9.54
N ARG A 293 30.98 -11.04 -9.74
CA ARG A 293 30.59 -12.46 -9.74
C ARG A 293 31.56 -13.31 -8.91
N ALA A 294 31.06 -13.89 -7.81
CA ALA A 294 31.80 -14.81 -6.94
C ALA A 294 30.84 -15.64 -6.08
N ASN A 295 31.30 -16.65 -5.33
CA ASN A 295 30.41 -17.38 -4.41
C ASN A 295 29.88 -16.49 -3.27
N ARG A 296 30.65 -15.50 -2.83
CA ARG A 296 30.25 -14.45 -1.89
C ARG A 296 30.73 -13.08 -2.38
N VAL A 297 29.93 -12.04 -2.21
CA VAL A 297 30.33 -10.65 -2.52
C VAL A 297 30.13 -9.78 -1.28
N GLY A 298 31.13 -8.96 -0.96
CA GLY A 298 31.06 -7.99 0.13
C GLY A 298 31.57 -6.62 -0.30
N ILE A 299 30.87 -5.57 0.10
CA ILE A 299 31.26 -4.17 -0.11
C ILE A 299 31.17 -3.47 1.25
N GLU A 300 32.25 -2.79 1.63
CA GLU A 300 32.37 -2.09 2.90
C GLU A 300 33.03 -0.72 2.69
N VAL A 301 32.43 0.32 3.27
CA VAL A 301 32.98 1.67 3.31
C VAL A 301 33.20 2.08 4.75
N SER A 302 34.46 2.41 5.07
CA SER A 302 34.91 2.61 6.46
C SER A 302 34.98 4.08 6.90
N ASP A 303 35.02 5.03 5.97
CA ASP A 303 34.98 6.46 6.29
C ASP A 303 33.57 6.85 6.76
N GLN A 304 33.49 7.63 7.84
CA GLN A 304 32.24 8.19 8.35
C GLN A 304 31.63 9.12 7.30
N GLY A 305 30.33 8.95 7.03
CA GLY A 305 29.54 9.71 6.06
C GLY A 305 29.76 9.36 4.59
N ALA A 306 30.69 8.45 4.27
CA ALA A 306 30.91 7.99 2.91
C ALA A 306 29.97 6.85 2.51
N GLY A 307 29.55 6.85 1.25
CA GLY A 307 28.55 5.96 0.69
C GLY A 307 29.03 5.06 -0.44
N VAL A 308 28.08 4.25 -0.92
CA VAL A 308 28.21 3.34 -2.07
C VAL A 308 27.18 3.72 -3.12
N ARG A 309 27.59 3.71 -4.39
CA ARG A 309 26.66 3.69 -5.53
C ARG A 309 26.83 2.40 -6.32
N PHE A 310 25.78 1.63 -6.46
CA PHE A 310 25.76 0.37 -7.19
C PHE A 310 24.62 0.39 -8.22
N ALA A 311 24.98 0.52 -9.49
CA ALA A 311 24.02 0.52 -10.62
C ALA A 311 24.26 -0.66 -11.60
N GLY A 312 25.17 -1.57 -11.25
CA GLY A 312 25.58 -2.70 -12.08
C GLY A 312 24.89 -4.01 -11.70
N GLU A 313 25.56 -5.13 -11.99
CA GLU A 313 25.07 -6.48 -11.68
C GLU A 313 25.92 -7.18 -10.60
N GLY A 314 25.26 -7.75 -9.60
CA GLY A 314 25.90 -8.50 -8.51
C GLY A 314 25.41 -9.94 -8.45
N TYR A 315 26.31 -10.90 -8.63
CA TYR A 315 26.00 -12.32 -8.63
C TYR A 315 26.82 -13.04 -7.55
N ALA A 316 26.22 -13.22 -6.37
CA ALA A 316 26.74 -14.17 -5.39
C ALA A 316 26.21 -15.57 -5.76
N THR A 317 27.08 -16.48 -6.20
CA THR A 317 26.62 -17.75 -6.81
C THR A 317 26.27 -18.85 -5.82
N ALA A 318 26.65 -18.73 -4.54
CA ALA A 318 26.38 -19.77 -3.54
C ALA A 318 26.08 -19.23 -2.12
N ARG A 319 26.47 -17.99 -1.81
CA ARG A 319 26.33 -17.39 -0.46
C ARG A 319 25.66 -16.01 -0.54
N SER A 320 26.00 -15.14 0.40
CA SER A 320 25.37 -13.84 0.58
C SER A 320 26.03 -12.73 -0.23
N PHE A 321 25.26 -11.68 -0.48
CA PHE A 321 25.73 -10.38 -0.94
C PHE A 321 25.58 -9.36 0.19
N THR A 322 26.67 -8.73 0.63
CA THR A 322 26.64 -7.82 1.79
C THR A 322 27.16 -6.43 1.42
N LEU A 323 26.42 -5.36 1.76
CA LEU A 323 26.86 -3.98 1.65
C LEU A 323 26.79 -3.28 3.01
N SER A 324 27.83 -2.52 3.35
CA SER A 324 27.85 -1.68 4.54
C SER A 324 28.55 -0.36 4.27
N ALA A 325 27.95 0.73 4.72
CA ALA A 325 28.53 2.07 4.65
C ALA A 325 28.02 2.92 5.83
N ASP A 326 28.79 3.90 6.28
CA ASP A 326 28.31 4.89 7.26
C ASP A 326 27.49 6.03 6.61
N GLY A 327 27.65 6.24 5.30
CA GLY A 327 26.87 7.16 4.48
C GLY A 327 25.71 6.48 3.76
N ARG A 328 25.34 7.01 2.58
CA ARG A 328 24.23 6.50 1.75
C ARG A 328 24.63 5.27 0.94
N ILE A 329 23.75 4.28 0.83
CA ILE A 329 23.82 3.23 -0.19
C ILE A 329 22.75 3.52 -1.26
N ASP A 330 23.20 3.81 -2.48
CA ASP A 330 22.33 4.00 -3.64
C ASP A 330 22.40 2.75 -4.54
N LEU A 331 21.33 1.96 -4.56
CA LEU A 331 21.17 0.77 -5.40
C LEU A 331 20.37 1.07 -6.67
N SER A 332 20.28 2.32 -7.09
CA SER A 332 19.44 2.68 -8.23
C SER A 332 19.89 1.97 -9.51
N GLY A 333 18.98 1.19 -10.11
CA GLY A 333 19.24 0.36 -11.29
C GLY A 333 20.05 -0.91 -11.02
N ALA A 334 20.32 -1.26 -9.75
CA ALA A 334 21.06 -2.47 -9.39
C ALA A 334 20.29 -3.75 -9.74
N LYS A 335 21.00 -4.76 -10.22
CA LYS A 335 20.49 -6.14 -10.31
C LYS A 335 21.34 -7.05 -9.44
N ILE A 336 20.81 -7.58 -8.33
CA ILE A 336 21.57 -8.45 -7.41
C ILE A 336 20.87 -9.78 -7.23
N GLU A 337 21.61 -10.87 -7.38
CA GLU A 337 21.18 -12.24 -7.17
C GLU A 337 22.12 -12.93 -6.18
N ALA A 338 21.58 -13.45 -5.07
CA ALA A 338 22.35 -14.10 -4.01
C ALA A 338 21.54 -15.19 -3.27
N PRO A 339 21.81 -16.49 -3.46
CA PRO A 339 21.03 -17.56 -2.86
C PRO A 339 20.89 -17.46 -1.34
N ALA A 340 21.97 -17.24 -0.60
CA ALA A 340 21.94 -17.25 0.86
C ALA A 340 21.53 -15.92 1.50
N GLY A 341 21.12 -14.92 0.70
CA GLY A 341 20.59 -13.66 1.20
C GLY A 341 21.35 -12.41 0.77
N ILE A 342 20.68 -11.27 0.91
CA ILE A 342 21.22 -9.94 0.61
C ILE A 342 21.08 -9.09 1.89
N SER A 343 22.15 -8.44 2.31
CA SER A 343 22.11 -7.53 3.47
C SER A 343 22.72 -6.17 3.14
N ALA A 344 22.02 -5.08 3.44
CA ALA A 344 22.51 -3.72 3.30
C ALA A 344 22.29 -2.93 4.60
N SER A 345 23.33 -2.24 5.09
CA SER A 345 23.24 -1.35 6.25
C SER A 345 23.90 -0.02 5.94
N ALA A 346 23.18 1.08 6.13
CA ALA A 346 23.63 2.42 5.78
C ALA A 346 22.95 3.51 6.61
N ARG A 347 23.40 4.75 6.48
CA ARG A 347 22.64 5.92 6.95
C ARG A 347 21.28 6.01 6.27
N SER A 348 21.28 5.95 4.94
CA SER A 348 20.09 5.89 4.09
C SER A 348 20.29 4.94 2.92
N ILE A 349 19.19 4.36 2.41
CA ILE A 349 19.19 3.38 1.32
C ILE A 349 18.20 3.80 0.24
N THR A 350 18.58 3.72 -1.04
CA THR A 350 17.69 3.98 -2.18
C THR A 350 17.67 2.78 -3.13
N LEU A 351 16.47 2.40 -3.56
CA LEU A 351 16.21 1.18 -4.35
C LEU A 351 15.70 1.43 -5.77
N ASP A 352 15.71 2.67 -6.26
CA ASP A 352 14.98 3.04 -7.47
C ASP A 352 15.34 2.16 -8.69
N ASN A 353 14.35 1.58 -9.37
CA ASN A 353 14.54 0.71 -10.54
C ASN A 353 15.46 -0.51 -10.26
N SER A 354 15.57 -0.96 -9.01
CA SER A 354 16.43 -2.10 -8.65
C SER A 354 15.67 -3.43 -8.67
N THR A 355 16.41 -4.52 -8.87
CA THR A 355 15.90 -5.89 -8.74
C THR A 355 16.85 -6.71 -7.87
N LEU A 356 16.35 -7.19 -6.73
CA LEU A 356 17.12 -7.91 -5.73
C LEU A 356 16.45 -9.27 -5.47
N THR A 357 17.18 -10.36 -5.69
CA THR A 357 16.65 -11.73 -5.57
C THR A 357 17.54 -12.59 -4.68
N ALA A 358 16.96 -13.14 -3.61
CA ALA A 358 17.56 -14.14 -2.75
C ALA A 358 16.76 -15.44 -2.77
N SER A 359 17.21 -16.43 -3.56
CA SER A 359 16.41 -17.64 -3.81
C SER A 359 16.22 -18.54 -2.58
N GLU A 360 17.16 -18.52 -1.64
CA GLU A 360 17.20 -19.42 -0.47
C GLU A 360 17.41 -18.68 0.85
N GLY A 361 17.38 -17.35 0.86
CA GLY A 361 17.74 -16.56 2.02
C GLY A 361 16.94 -15.26 2.14
N PRO A 362 17.16 -14.50 3.23
CA PRO A 362 16.46 -13.25 3.46
C PRO A 362 17.07 -12.09 2.67
N ILE A 363 16.27 -11.05 2.46
CA ILE A 363 16.76 -9.72 2.11
C ILE A 363 16.57 -8.83 3.35
N SER A 364 17.67 -8.29 3.89
CA SER A 364 17.68 -7.43 5.07
C SER A 364 18.25 -6.06 4.74
N MET A 365 17.51 -4.99 5.03
CA MET A 365 17.97 -3.62 4.83
C MET A 365 17.74 -2.79 6.09
N ALA A 366 18.75 -2.03 6.49
CA ALA A 366 18.70 -1.17 7.67
C ALA A 366 19.22 0.23 7.31
N ALA A 367 18.31 1.21 7.33
CA ALA A 367 18.64 2.63 7.30
C ALA A 367 18.70 3.16 8.75
N THR A 368 19.82 3.76 9.13
CA THR A 368 20.14 4.11 10.52
C THR A 368 19.93 5.60 10.84
N GLU A 369 19.61 6.42 9.85
CA GLU A 369 19.34 7.84 10.04
C GLU A 369 17.94 8.09 10.59
N ALA A 370 17.85 8.73 11.75
CA ALA A 370 16.57 9.10 12.36
C ALA A 370 15.86 10.27 11.65
N THR A 371 16.62 11.13 11.00
CA THR A 371 16.13 12.37 10.38
C THR A 371 16.45 12.38 8.90
N GLY A 372 15.46 12.11 8.04
CA GLY A 372 15.64 12.11 6.60
C GLY A 372 14.71 11.13 5.90
N ASP A 373 15.02 10.85 4.64
CA ASP A 373 14.23 9.96 3.80
C ASP A 373 14.35 8.48 4.22
N GLY A 374 15.41 8.12 4.95
CA GLY A 374 15.64 6.77 5.47
C GLY A 374 15.84 5.74 4.37
N LEU A 375 14.84 4.87 4.16
CA LEU A 375 14.83 3.86 3.09
C LEU A 375 13.76 4.22 2.05
N THR A 376 14.18 4.46 0.81
CA THR A 376 13.28 4.84 -0.29
C THR A 376 13.40 3.91 -1.50
N GLY A 377 12.32 3.82 -2.29
CA GLY A 377 12.37 3.14 -3.57
C GLY A 377 11.20 3.46 -4.49
N LEU A 378 11.50 3.66 -5.77
CA LEU A 378 10.55 3.76 -6.87
C LEU A 378 10.80 2.64 -7.88
N ASP A 379 9.74 1.95 -8.31
CA ASP A 379 9.78 0.93 -9.37
C ASP A 379 10.78 -0.22 -9.14
N PHE A 380 10.78 -0.81 -7.94
CA PHE A 380 11.75 -1.83 -7.56
C PHE A 380 11.13 -3.20 -7.27
N ALA A 381 11.92 -4.27 -7.36
CA ALA A 381 11.49 -5.63 -7.08
C ALA A 381 12.40 -6.33 -6.08
N LEU A 382 11.83 -6.80 -4.96
CA LEU A 382 12.50 -7.63 -3.96
C LEU A 382 11.85 -9.01 -3.92
N SER A 383 12.65 -10.06 -4.01
CA SER A 383 12.19 -11.45 -3.87
C SER A 383 13.15 -12.23 -2.97
N GLY A 384 12.66 -12.75 -1.84
CA GLY A 384 13.47 -13.46 -0.85
C GLY A 384 12.64 -14.47 -0.04
N GLN A 385 13.28 -15.32 0.75
CA GLN A 385 12.53 -16.15 1.71
C GLN A 385 11.84 -15.32 2.78
N THR A 386 12.46 -14.22 3.20
CA THR A 386 11.91 -13.25 4.15
C THR A 386 12.46 -11.89 3.76
N LEU A 387 11.62 -10.86 3.85
CA LEU A 387 12.02 -9.48 3.59
C LEU A 387 11.98 -8.71 4.91
N PHE A 388 13.10 -8.16 5.34
CA PHE A 388 13.20 -7.32 6.54
C PHE A 388 13.77 -5.95 6.15
N LEU A 389 12.91 -4.92 6.14
CA LEU A 389 13.29 -3.56 5.82
C LEU A 389 12.99 -2.68 7.03
N SER A 390 14.05 -2.06 7.56
CA SER A 390 13.99 -1.23 8.76
C SER A 390 14.61 0.15 8.50
N SER A 391 13.98 1.17 9.08
CA SER A 391 14.45 2.56 9.02
C SER A 391 14.24 3.24 10.37
N GLU A 392 15.31 3.81 10.92
CA GLU A 392 15.22 4.72 12.07
C GLU A 392 14.55 6.06 11.70
N GLY A 393 14.37 6.33 10.41
CA GLY A 393 13.62 7.47 9.88
C GLY A 393 12.37 7.00 9.12
N ASN A 394 12.16 7.56 7.93
CA ASN A 394 11.03 7.19 7.09
C ASN A 394 11.32 5.93 6.25
N LEU A 395 10.25 5.26 5.83
CA LEU A 395 10.29 4.22 4.82
C LEU A 395 9.24 4.58 3.77
N SER A 396 9.68 4.84 2.53
CA SER A 396 8.80 5.38 1.48
C SER A 396 8.94 4.61 0.17
N PHE A 397 7.83 4.08 -0.31
CA PHE A 397 7.74 3.35 -1.57
C PHE A 397 6.74 4.00 -2.52
N GLY A 398 6.99 3.84 -3.81
CA GLY A 398 6.09 4.35 -4.83
C GLY A 398 6.31 3.70 -6.18
N ILE A 399 5.48 4.12 -7.13
CA ILE A 399 5.58 3.75 -8.54
C ILE A 399 5.54 4.99 -9.42
N THR A 400 6.15 4.90 -10.59
CA THR A 400 5.87 5.81 -11.71
C THR A 400 4.67 5.31 -12.53
N GLU A 401 4.20 6.10 -13.52
CA GLU A 401 2.97 5.82 -14.27
C GLU A 401 2.92 4.42 -14.93
N ASP A 402 4.08 3.93 -15.42
CA ASP A 402 4.23 2.62 -16.06
C ASP A 402 5.06 1.62 -15.21
N GLY A 403 5.42 2.03 -13.99
CA GLY A 403 6.33 1.32 -13.12
C GLY A 403 5.64 0.35 -12.18
N THR A 404 6.43 -0.50 -11.53
CA THR A 404 5.93 -1.47 -10.55
C THR A 404 6.88 -1.58 -9.38
N THR A 405 6.33 -1.51 -8.16
CA THR A 405 7.06 -1.87 -6.95
C THR A 405 6.48 -3.16 -6.38
N SER A 406 7.32 -4.17 -6.19
CA SER A 406 6.90 -5.49 -5.68
C SER A 406 7.84 -6.01 -4.60
N LEU A 407 7.26 -6.45 -3.50
CA LEU A 407 7.95 -7.13 -2.40
C LEU A 407 7.32 -8.51 -2.25
N THR A 408 8.09 -9.55 -2.56
CA THR A 408 7.63 -10.95 -2.53
C THR A 408 8.45 -11.76 -1.53
N SER A 409 7.76 -12.34 -0.55
CA SER A 409 8.33 -13.40 0.29
C SER A 409 7.92 -14.76 -0.25
N THR A 410 8.88 -15.65 -0.49
CA THR A 410 8.63 -16.97 -1.08
C THR A 410 8.18 -18.01 -0.07
N THR A 411 8.64 -17.92 1.19
CA THR A 411 8.36 -18.92 2.24
C THR A 411 8.13 -18.34 3.64
N GLY A 412 8.49 -17.09 3.88
CA GLY A 412 8.46 -16.47 5.21
C GLY A 412 7.67 -15.16 5.23
N ASP A 413 8.13 -14.22 6.05
CA ASP A 413 7.41 -12.97 6.33
C ASP A 413 7.93 -11.79 5.49
N ILE A 414 7.11 -10.74 5.40
CA ILE A 414 7.54 -9.40 5.03
C ILE A 414 7.40 -8.53 6.27
N VAL A 415 8.49 -7.89 6.70
CA VAL A 415 8.54 -7.04 7.88
C VAL A 415 9.09 -5.68 7.49
N LEU A 416 8.26 -4.65 7.62
CA LEU A 416 8.55 -3.25 7.28
C LEU A 416 8.42 -2.41 8.55
N GLN A 417 9.52 -1.78 8.97
CA GLN A 417 9.57 -1.03 10.23
C GLN A 417 10.13 0.37 10.01
N ALA A 418 9.35 1.39 10.34
CA ALA A 418 9.76 2.79 10.32
C ALA A 418 9.61 3.41 11.71
N LYS A 419 10.66 4.03 12.25
CA LYS A 419 10.53 4.89 13.44
C LYS A 419 9.98 6.29 13.09
N GLY A 420 9.96 6.63 11.81
CA GLY A 420 9.26 7.78 11.26
C GLY A 420 7.90 7.38 10.68
N THR A 421 7.66 7.84 9.45
CA THR A 421 6.48 7.51 8.64
C THR A 421 6.77 6.33 7.71
N PHE A 422 5.81 5.41 7.60
CA PHE A 422 5.71 4.47 6.49
C PHE A 422 4.73 5.04 5.46
N ALA A 423 5.18 5.22 4.22
CA ALA A 423 4.33 5.68 3.13
C ALA A 423 4.49 4.80 1.89
N ASP A 424 3.38 4.29 1.37
CA ASP A 424 3.36 3.56 0.12
C ASP A 424 2.36 4.15 -0.87
N ALA A 425 2.74 4.16 -2.15
CA ALA A 425 1.91 4.54 -3.28
C ALA A 425 2.01 3.53 -4.42
N GLY A 426 1.06 2.60 -4.50
CA GLY A 426 0.89 1.69 -5.64
C GLY A 426 1.66 0.37 -5.58
N SER A 427 2.28 0.02 -4.44
CA SER A 427 3.10 -1.19 -4.36
C SER A 427 2.30 -2.46 -4.11
N SER A 428 2.88 -3.59 -4.51
CA SER A 428 2.37 -4.93 -4.24
C SER A 428 3.23 -5.67 -3.21
N PHE A 429 2.62 -6.04 -2.08
CA PHE A 429 3.24 -6.82 -1.01
C PHE A 429 2.62 -8.22 -0.98
N ALA A 430 3.40 -9.23 -1.35
CA ALA A 430 2.99 -10.63 -1.39
C ALA A 430 3.81 -11.45 -0.38
N ALA A 431 3.28 -11.59 0.84
CA ALA A 431 3.90 -12.41 1.87
C ALA A 431 3.44 -13.88 1.76
N HIS A 432 4.34 -14.83 1.98
CA HIS A 432 3.92 -16.23 2.10
C HIS A 432 3.21 -16.48 3.43
N ARG A 433 3.87 -16.09 4.53
CA ARG A 433 3.32 -16.14 5.89
C ARG A 433 2.72 -14.79 6.28
N ASN A 434 3.42 -13.99 7.10
CA ASN A 434 2.87 -12.76 7.65
C ASN A 434 3.41 -11.52 6.94
N LEU A 435 2.59 -10.48 6.88
CA LEU A 435 3.00 -9.12 6.51
C LEU A 435 2.85 -8.23 7.74
N LEU A 436 3.97 -7.75 8.29
CA LEU A 436 4.00 -6.80 9.40
C LEU A 436 4.49 -5.45 8.90
N VAL A 437 3.67 -4.42 9.02
CA VAL A 437 4.04 -3.04 8.70
C VAL A 437 3.87 -2.21 9.96
N SER A 438 4.93 -1.56 10.41
CA SER A 438 4.90 -0.72 11.61
C SER A 438 5.52 0.65 11.37
N ALA A 439 4.89 1.69 11.92
CA ALA A 439 5.36 3.07 11.84
C ALA A 439 5.11 3.84 13.15
N ASP A 440 6.12 4.45 13.75
CA ASP A 440 5.94 5.20 15.00
C ASP A 440 5.17 6.53 14.79
N GLN A 441 5.17 7.14 13.60
CA GLN A 441 4.48 8.44 13.37
C GLN A 441 3.20 8.34 12.53
N ARG A 442 3.25 7.71 11.37
CA ARG A 442 2.11 7.58 10.44
C ARG A 442 2.32 6.37 9.54
N LEU A 443 1.24 5.67 9.22
CA LEU A 443 1.23 4.61 8.21
C LEU A 443 0.23 5.00 7.12
N SER A 444 0.72 5.24 5.91
CA SER A 444 -0.09 5.62 4.76
C SER A 444 0.05 4.61 3.62
N LEU A 445 -1.10 4.10 3.15
CA LEU A 445 -1.21 3.22 1.99
C LEU A 445 -2.10 3.91 0.94
N SER A 446 -1.61 4.04 -0.29
CA SER A 446 -2.38 4.59 -1.40
C SER A 446 -2.27 3.67 -2.59
N GLU A 447 -3.39 3.16 -3.09
CA GLU A 447 -3.42 2.24 -4.22
C GLU A 447 -2.55 0.99 -3.99
N SER A 448 -2.32 0.59 -2.75
CA SER A 448 -1.48 -0.55 -2.41
C SER A 448 -2.26 -1.88 -2.52
N THR A 449 -1.56 -2.99 -2.76
CA THR A 449 -2.12 -4.34 -2.62
C THR A 449 -1.30 -5.13 -1.62
N LEU A 450 -1.93 -5.62 -0.56
CA LEU A 450 -1.31 -6.38 0.51
C LEU A 450 -1.95 -7.77 0.52
N GLY A 451 -1.13 -8.81 0.47
CA GLY A 451 -1.62 -10.19 0.42
C GLY A 451 -0.72 -11.15 1.18
N THR A 452 -1.36 -12.12 1.82
CA THR A 452 -0.68 -13.26 2.46
C THR A 452 -1.22 -14.57 1.90
N THR A 453 -0.37 -15.58 1.72
CA THR A 453 -0.82 -16.91 1.25
C THR A 453 -1.33 -17.80 2.38
N GLU A 454 -0.67 -17.76 3.55
CA GLU A 454 -0.99 -18.63 4.70
C GLU A 454 -1.14 -17.87 6.03
N GLY A 455 -0.55 -16.68 6.16
CA GLY A 455 -0.49 -15.96 7.44
C GLY A 455 -1.41 -14.75 7.54
N SER A 456 -1.00 -13.81 8.37
CA SER A 456 -1.79 -12.63 8.76
C SER A 456 -1.16 -11.33 8.29
N ILE A 457 -1.98 -10.29 8.17
CA ILE A 457 -1.53 -8.91 7.94
C ILE A 457 -1.68 -8.14 9.25
N GLN A 458 -0.62 -7.48 9.69
CA GLN A 458 -0.61 -6.63 10.87
C GLN A 458 -0.08 -5.24 10.51
N LEU A 459 -0.88 -4.21 10.77
CA LEU A 459 -0.60 -2.81 10.46
C LEU A 459 -0.64 -1.99 11.74
N ASP A 460 0.54 -1.59 12.22
CA ASP A 460 0.67 -0.91 13.51
C ASP A 460 1.25 0.49 13.36
N THR A 461 0.61 1.46 14.00
CA THR A 461 1.16 2.80 14.14
C THR A 461 0.75 3.47 15.44
N LYS A 462 1.62 4.33 15.99
CA LYS A 462 1.29 5.17 17.14
C LYS A 462 0.64 6.51 16.74
N GLY A 463 0.49 6.75 15.45
CA GLY A 463 -0.20 7.92 14.92
C GLY A 463 -1.30 7.52 13.93
N ALA A 464 -1.51 8.33 12.89
CA ALA A 464 -2.60 8.12 11.95
C ALA A 464 -2.33 6.94 11.00
N PHE A 465 -3.33 6.08 10.82
CA PHE A 465 -3.40 5.10 9.74
C PHE A 465 -4.34 5.60 8.64
N THR A 466 -3.84 5.72 7.41
CA THR A 466 -4.65 6.12 6.26
C THR A 466 -4.48 5.12 5.12
N ALA A 467 -5.60 4.63 4.59
CA ALA A 467 -5.62 3.74 3.46
C ALA A 467 -6.63 4.19 2.41
N THR A 468 -6.11 4.53 1.23
CA THR A 468 -6.90 5.02 0.10
C THR A 468 -6.74 4.07 -1.09
N GLY A 469 -7.84 3.60 -1.65
CA GLY A 469 -7.83 2.61 -2.74
C GLY A 469 -7.02 1.35 -2.45
N THR A 470 -6.86 0.95 -1.19
CA THR A 470 -5.96 -0.15 -0.78
C THR A 470 -6.72 -1.46 -0.67
N VAL A 471 -6.13 -2.55 -1.16
CA VAL A 471 -6.70 -3.90 -1.03
C VAL A 471 -5.77 -4.73 -0.15
N ALA A 472 -6.24 -5.11 1.04
CA ALA A 472 -5.53 -5.97 1.99
C ALA A 472 -6.31 -7.28 2.18
N ASN A 473 -5.78 -8.38 1.65
CA ASN A 473 -6.37 -9.70 1.75
C ASN A 473 -5.46 -10.61 2.59
N ALA A 474 -5.81 -10.78 3.86
CA ALA A 474 -5.15 -11.70 4.76
C ALA A 474 -5.78 -13.09 4.64
N PHE A 475 -4.97 -14.14 4.55
CA PHE A 475 -5.46 -15.52 4.56
C PHE A 475 -5.98 -15.86 5.96
N GLY A 476 -5.20 -15.54 6.99
CA GLY A 476 -5.55 -15.65 8.40
C GLY A 476 -6.21 -14.38 8.91
N HIS A 477 -5.51 -13.64 9.77
CA HIS A 477 -6.05 -12.47 10.48
C HIS A 477 -5.62 -11.15 9.83
N LEU A 478 -6.42 -10.12 10.04
CA LEU A 478 -6.05 -8.75 9.69
C LEU A 478 -6.18 -7.87 10.93
N LEU A 479 -5.05 -7.41 11.43
CA LEU A 479 -4.94 -6.65 12.68
C LEU A 479 -4.47 -5.23 12.38
N VAL A 480 -5.18 -4.23 12.87
CA VAL A 480 -4.84 -2.81 12.68
C VAL A 480 -4.84 -2.10 14.03
N THR A 481 -3.73 -1.48 14.37
CA THR A 481 -3.54 -0.78 15.64
C THR A 481 -3.08 0.65 15.32
N ALA A 482 -3.89 1.68 15.59
CA ALA A 482 -3.58 3.06 15.20
C ALA A 482 -4.05 4.10 16.23
N ASP A 483 -3.51 5.32 16.16
CA ASP A 483 -4.06 6.42 16.98
C ASP A 483 -5.45 6.84 16.47
N GLU A 484 -5.58 6.96 15.14
CA GLU A 484 -6.81 7.13 14.36
C GLU A 484 -6.69 6.36 13.05
N ALA A 485 -7.81 5.99 12.44
CA ALA A 485 -7.84 5.21 11.21
C ALA A 485 -8.83 5.79 10.18
N THR A 486 -8.37 5.95 8.94
CA THR A 486 -9.20 6.37 7.80
C THR A 486 -9.05 5.39 6.64
N LEU A 487 -10.16 4.78 6.24
CA LEU A 487 -10.27 3.89 5.08
C LEU A 487 -11.17 4.56 4.04
N ALA A 488 -10.64 4.87 2.87
CA ALA A 488 -11.38 5.56 1.83
C ALA A 488 -11.18 4.92 0.46
N LYS A 489 -12.16 5.10 -0.41
CA LYS A 489 -11.99 4.85 -1.84
C LYS A 489 -10.87 5.74 -2.43
N GLY A 490 -10.09 5.15 -3.35
CA GLY A 490 -9.15 5.87 -4.21
C GLY A 490 -9.55 5.74 -5.68
N THR A 491 -8.66 5.28 -6.54
CA THR A 491 -9.02 4.88 -7.92
C THR A 491 -9.89 3.62 -7.94
N ARG A 492 -9.79 2.81 -6.87
CA ARG A 492 -10.61 1.63 -6.59
C ARG A 492 -11.17 1.70 -5.17
N ARG A 493 -12.11 0.81 -4.87
CA ARG A 493 -12.61 0.60 -3.51
C ARG A 493 -11.49 0.10 -2.61
N SER A 494 -11.39 0.62 -1.39
CA SER A 494 -10.55 -0.01 -0.37
C SER A 494 -11.23 -1.24 0.19
N GLU A 495 -10.49 -2.34 0.32
CA GLU A 495 -11.00 -3.61 0.81
C GLU A 495 -10.02 -4.19 1.83
N PHE A 496 -10.52 -4.51 3.02
CA PHE A 496 -9.76 -5.12 4.10
C PHE A 496 -10.46 -6.39 4.51
N LYS A 497 -9.85 -7.54 4.18
CA LYS A 497 -10.46 -8.86 4.35
C LYS A 497 -9.53 -9.78 5.13
N ALA A 498 -10.03 -10.33 6.21
CA ALA A 498 -9.50 -11.56 6.80
C ALA A 498 -10.35 -12.72 6.27
N GLU A 499 -9.78 -13.57 5.42
CA GLU A 499 -10.56 -14.61 4.70
C GLU A 499 -10.95 -15.77 5.62
N ASN A 500 -10.01 -16.28 6.42
CA ASN A 500 -10.22 -17.43 7.32
C ASN A 500 -9.94 -17.09 8.78
N GLY A 501 -9.95 -15.80 9.13
CA GLY A 501 -9.66 -15.34 10.49
C GLY A 501 -10.42 -14.06 10.84
N SER A 502 -10.11 -13.50 12.01
CA SER A 502 -10.75 -12.28 12.48
C SER A 502 -10.09 -11.03 11.89
N PHE A 503 -10.91 -10.00 11.70
CA PHE A 503 -10.46 -8.63 11.50
C PHE A 503 -10.57 -7.88 12.83
N ILE A 504 -9.46 -7.33 13.33
CA ILE A 504 -9.44 -6.48 14.53
C ILE A 504 -8.89 -5.11 14.16
N LEU A 505 -9.60 -4.04 14.52
CA LEU A 505 -9.07 -2.69 14.44
C LEU A 505 -9.30 -1.95 15.75
N THR A 506 -8.20 -1.46 16.32
CA THR A 506 -8.20 -0.65 17.53
C THR A 506 -7.67 0.75 17.26
N THR A 507 -8.40 1.76 17.76
CA THR A 507 -7.90 3.12 17.88
C THR A 507 -7.75 3.56 19.33
N PHE A 508 -6.66 4.25 19.68
CA PHE A 508 -6.40 4.67 21.07
C PHE A 508 -6.57 6.18 21.33
N GLY A 509 -6.57 7.03 20.30
CA GLY A 509 -6.83 8.47 20.44
C GLY A 509 -5.96 9.17 21.48
N VAL A 510 -4.66 8.85 21.53
CA VAL A 510 -3.67 9.49 22.40
C VAL A 510 -3.26 10.85 21.84
N ASN A 511 -3.09 10.94 20.52
CA ASN A 511 -2.64 12.15 19.83
C ASN A 511 -3.72 12.77 18.92
N SER A 512 -4.89 12.14 18.83
CA SER A 512 -6.03 12.52 18.00
C SER A 512 -7.34 12.27 18.75
N ALA A 513 -8.47 12.49 18.07
CA ALA A 513 -9.78 12.14 18.62
C ALA A 513 -10.06 10.62 18.58
N GLY A 514 -9.18 9.81 17.98
CA GLY A 514 -9.31 8.35 17.96
C GLY A 514 -10.40 7.82 17.05
N HIS A 515 -10.75 8.54 15.98
CA HIS A 515 -11.82 8.13 15.08
C HIS A 515 -11.42 6.94 14.19
N LEU A 516 -12.41 6.11 13.86
CA LEU A 516 -12.36 5.21 12.71
C LEU A 516 -13.34 5.74 11.66
N THR A 517 -12.84 6.14 10.50
CA THR A 517 -13.67 6.59 9.37
C THR A 517 -13.57 5.57 8.22
N ASN A 518 -14.70 4.97 7.85
CA ASN A 518 -14.86 4.13 6.68
C ASN A 518 -15.73 4.85 5.64
N THR A 519 -15.11 5.37 4.59
CA THR A 519 -15.80 6.10 3.51
C THR A 519 -15.79 5.27 2.23
N GLY A 520 -16.88 4.54 1.99
CA GLY A 520 -17.06 3.70 0.82
C GLY A 520 -16.14 2.48 0.73
N SER A 521 -15.57 2.00 1.83
CA SER A 521 -14.68 0.82 1.84
C SER A 521 -15.38 -0.43 2.38
N LEU A 522 -14.74 -1.59 2.21
CA LEU A 522 -15.15 -2.86 2.81
C LEU A 522 -14.21 -3.23 3.96
N ILE A 523 -14.78 -3.49 5.12
CA ILE A 523 -14.14 -4.19 6.24
C ILE A 523 -14.83 -5.56 6.36
N GLN A 524 -14.06 -6.64 6.30
CA GLN A 524 -14.60 -8.00 6.39
C GLN A 524 -13.72 -8.91 7.25
N GLY A 525 -14.39 -9.66 8.12
CA GLY A 525 -13.80 -10.76 8.87
C GLY A 525 -14.44 -12.10 8.51
N GLY A 526 -13.63 -13.15 8.46
CA GLY A 526 -14.06 -14.48 8.06
C GLY A 526 -14.64 -15.27 9.22
N VAL A 527 -13.96 -15.28 10.37
CA VAL A 527 -14.40 -16.06 11.56
C VAL A 527 -13.82 -15.44 12.83
N GLN A 528 -14.52 -15.60 13.96
CA GLN A 528 -13.97 -15.28 15.28
C GLN A 528 -12.89 -16.29 15.67
N VAL A 529 -11.82 -15.82 16.31
CA VAL A 529 -10.76 -16.65 16.86
C VAL A 529 -10.51 -16.26 18.31
N ASP A 530 -10.92 -17.11 19.24
CA ASP A 530 -10.81 -16.85 20.67
C ASP A 530 -9.34 -16.70 21.12
N GLY A 531 -9.09 -15.75 22.01
CA GLY A 531 -7.74 -15.44 22.51
C GLY A 531 -6.83 -14.72 21.52
N LEU A 532 -7.25 -14.48 20.27
CA LEU A 532 -6.53 -13.64 19.33
C LEU A 532 -6.57 -12.18 19.80
N LYS A 533 -5.44 -11.51 19.76
CA LYS A 533 -5.32 -10.09 20.12
C LYS A 533 -4.50 -9.30 19.11
N ASP A 534 -4.78 -8.01 19.03
CA ASP A 534 -3.92 -7.05 18.34
C ASP A 534 -2.81 -6.49 19.26
N SER A 535 -2.00 -5.57 18.74
CA SER A 535 -0.91 -4.93 19.49
C SER A 535 -1.38 -4.01 20.62
N ALA A 536 -2.67 -3.67 20.68
CA ALA A 536 -3.29 -2.92 21.77
C ALA A 536 -3.97 -3.85 22.81
N GLU A 537 -3.77 -5.16 22.70
CA GLU A 537 -4.38 -6.20 23.56
C GLU A 537 -5.91 -6.29 23.44
N THR A 538 -6.51 -5.74 22.39
CA THR A 538 -7.93 -5.94 22.09
C THR A 538 -8.14 -7.38 21.63
N GLU A 539 -8.97 -8.12 22.36
CA GLU A 539 -9.32 -9.50 22.05
C GLU A 539 -10.41 -9.59 20.98
N SER A 540 -10.32 -10.60 20.12
CA SER A 540 -11.36 -10.91 19.13
C SER A 540 -12.66 -11.34 19.81
N THR A 541 -13.74 -10.61 19.56
CA THR A 541 -15.09 -10.89 20.08
C THR A 541 -16.10 -11.16 18.96
N GLY A 542 -15.62 -11.33 17.73
CA GLY A 542 -16.42 -11.58 16.55
C GLY A 542 -15.53 -11.79 15.33
N ALA A 543 -16.13 -12.13 14.17
CA ALA A 543 -15.39 -12.15 12.91
C ALA A 543 -14.80 -10.76 12.61
N VAL A 544 -15.55 -9.69 12.91
CA VAL A 544 -15.04 -8.31 12.93
C VAL A 544 -15.13 -7.77 14.35
N THR A 545 -14.02 -7.27 14.88
CA THR A 545 -13.95 -6.56 16.16
C THR A 545 -13.40 -5.16 15.96
N LEU A 546 -14.19 -4.13 16.26
CA LEU A 546 -13.77 -2.73 16.20
C LEU A 546 -13.80 -2.12 17.60
N ASN A 547 -12.64 -1.71 18.10
CA ASN A 547 -12.50 -1.05 19.40
C ASN A 547 -11.99 0.38 19.19
N VAL A 548 -12.91 1.33 19.10
CA VAL A 548 -12.62 2.70 18.64
C VAL A 548 -12.66 3.66 19.82
N LYS A 549 -11.56 4.37 20.10
CA LYS A 549 -11.56 5.34 21.20
C LYS A 549 -12.51 6.52 20.95
N GLY A 550 -12.55 7.01 19.72
CA GLY A 550 -13.45 8.08 19.28
C GLY A 550 -14.77 7.54 18.73
N SER A 551 -15.34 8.26 17.77
CA SER A 551 -16.47 7.81 16.95
C SER A 551 -16.06 6.85 15.83
N LEU A 552 -16.92 5.87 15.54
CA LEU A 552 -16.96 5.16 14.27
C LEU A 552 -17.85 5.93 13.29
N ILE A 553 -17.35 6.20 12.09
CA ILE A 553 -18.09 6.84 11.00
C ILE A 553 -18.05 5.90 9.80
N ASN A 554 -19.16 5.24 9.49
CA ASN A 554 -19.33 4.34 8.37
C ASN A 554 -20.27 4.98 7.35
N THR A 555 -19.70 5.62 6.33
CA THR A 555 -20.44 6.50 5.43
C THR A 555 -20.25 6.12 3.97
N THR A 556 -21.34 5.86 3.29
CA THR A 556 -21.33 5.61 1.84
C THR A 556 -21.01 6.89 1.08
N ALA A 557 -20.11 6.81 0.11
CA ALA A 557 -19.76 7.90 -0.80
C ALA A 557 -20.20 7.52 -2.23
N GLU A 558 -19.26 7.36 -3.16
CA GLU A 558 -19.54 6.74 -4.46
C GLU A 558 -19.74 5.22 -4.34
N ASP A 559 -18.92 4.58 -3.51
CA ASP A 559 -19.00 3.16 -3.21
C ASP A 559 -19.65 2.96 -1.83
N LEU A 560 -20.31 1.82 -1.63
CA LEU A 560 -20.97 1.44 -0.39
C LEU A 560 -19.96 1.22 0.74
N ALA A 561 -20.16 1.85 1.89
CA ALA A 561 -19.39 1.56 3.10
C ALA A 561 -19.97 0.32 3.79
N VAL A 562 -19.16 -0.73 3.94
CA VAL A 562 -19.61 -2.03 4.46
C VAL A 562 -18.67 -2.51 5.55
N ILE A 563 -19.24 -2.93 6.67
CA ILE A 563 -18.61 -3.72 7.73
C ILE A 563 -19.33 -5.07 7.76
N PHE A 564 -18.61 -6.17 7.55
CA PHE A 564 -19.21 -7.49 7.38
C PHE A 564 -18.50 -8.61 8.14
N GLY A 565 -19.21 -9.24 9.08
CA GLY A 565 -18.84 -10.52 9.67
C GLY A 565 -19.29 -11.67 8.77
N ALA A 566 -18.42 -12.13 7.87
CA ALA A 566 -18.79 -13.10 6.83
C ALA A 566 -19.02 -14.53 7.34
N GLY A 567 -18.42 -14.90 8.47
CA GLY A 567 -18.63 -16.19 9.12
C GLY A 567 -18.70 -16.09 10.63
N GLY A 568 -19.26 -14.99 11.14
CA GLY A 568 -19.51 -14.77 12.56
C GLY A 568 -19.96 -13.35 12.84
N ASP A 569 -19.75 -12.94 14.09
CA ASP A 569 -20.33 -11.72 14.63
C ASP A 569 -19.59 -10.45 14.18
N VAL A 570 -20.30 -9.32 14.25
CA VAL A 570 -19.71 -7.98 14.22
C VAL A 570 -19.84 -7.37 15.61
N SER A 571 -18.70 -7.10 16.24
CA SER A 571 -18.62 -6.47 17.56
C SER A 571 -17.96 -5.10 17.44
N ILE A 572 -18.69 -4.05 17.82
CA ILE A 572 -18.22 -2.67 17.72
C ILE A 572 -18.38 -2.00 19.09
N ARG A 573 -17.29 -1.47 19.62
CA ARG A 573 -17.26 -0.64 20.81
C ARG A 573 -16.66 0.72 20.48
N THR A 574 -17.33 1.80 20.84
CA THR A 574 -16.84 3.17 20.64
C THR A 574 -16.86 3.99 21.92
N GLY A 575 -15.87 4.87 22.10
CA GLY A 575 -15.85 5.83 23.22
C GLY A 575 -16.68 7.09 22.99
N VAL A 576 -17.26 7.24 21.79
CA VAL A 576 -18.17 8.33 21.43
C VAL A 576 -19.34 7.74 20.63
N ASN A 577 -19.51 8.10 19.35
CA ASN A 577 -20.69 7.71 18.57
C ASN A 577 -20.40 6.53 17.64
N ILE A 578 -21.44 5.81 17.26
CA ILE A 578 -21.46 4.95 16.07
C ILE A 578 -22.36 5.64 15.05
N GLU A 579 -21.79 6.12 13.96
CA GLU A 579 -22.54 6.71 12.84
C GLU A 579 -22.48 5.79 11.62
N ASN A 580 -23.62 5.25 11.24
CA ASN A 580 -23.83 4.50 10.00
C ASN A 580 -24.70 5.35 9.07
N ASN A 581 -24.06 6.14 8.21
CA ASN A 581 -24.75 7.02 7.27
C ASN A 581 -24.79 6.41 5.87
N ARG A 582 -25.96 5.89 5.48
CA ARG A 582 -26.17 5.09 4.25
C ARG A 582 -25.24 3.87 4.11
N GLY A 583 -24.56 3.49 5.19
CA GLY A 583 -23.64 2.35 5.24
C GLY A 583 -24.32 1.03 5.56
N ARG A 584 -23.53 -0.04 5.61
CA ARG A 584 -23.95 -1.39 5.99
C ARG A 584 -23.11 -1.89 7.15
N ILE A 585 -23.78 -2.37 8.20
CA ILE A 585 -23.19 -3.20 9.24
C ILE A 585 -23.92 -4.55 9.18
N LEU A 586 -23.22 -5.59 8.78
CA LEU A 586 -23.79 -6.90 8.46
C LEU A 586 -23.06 -7.99 9.23
N ALA A 587 -23.78 -8.96 9.78
CA ALA A 587 -23.17 -10.17 10.33
C ALA A 587 -23.94 -11.41 9.89
N ASN A 588 -23.21 -12.48 9.61
CA ASN A 588 -23.79 -13.81 9.47
C ASN A 588 -24.02 -14.51 10.82
N GLY A 589 -23.53 -13.92 11.92
CA GLY A 589 -23.95 -14.21 13.30
C GLY A 589 -24.66 -12.99 13.90
N ASP A 590 -24.24 -12.57 15.08
CA ASP A 590 -24.79 -11.42 15.81
C ASP A 590 -24.17 -10.08 15.40
N VAL A 591 -24.92 -9.00 15.55
CA VAL A 591 -24.37 -7.63 15.57
C VAL A 591 -24.47 -7.06 16.98
N LYS A 592 -23.33 -6.71 17.57
CA LYS A 592 -23.24 -6.09 18.89
C LYS A 592 -22.59 -4.71 18.82
N LEU A 593 -23.35 -3.69 19.19
CA LEU A 593 -22.92 -2.29 19.17
C LEU A 593 -22.93 -1.72 20.60
N ILE A 594 -21.81 -1.18 21.04
CA ILE A 594 -21.68 -0.45 22.31
C ILE A 594 -21.11 0.93 22.03
N ALA A 595 -21.87 1.98 22.34
CA ALA A 595 -21.44 3.38 22.21
C ALA A 595 -21.58 4.12 23.55
N GLU A 596 -20.50 4.77 23.99
CA GLU A 596 -20.56 5.70 25.14
C GLU A 596 -21.31 7.02 24.78
N GLY A 597 -21.62 7.24 23.50
CA GLY A 597 -22.46 8.31 22.98
C GLY A 597 -23.70 7.78 22.24
N ASP A 598 -23.96 8.33 21.06
CA ASP A 598 -25.13 8.00 20.23
C ASP A 598 -24.84 6.87 19.23
N VAL A 599 -25.89 6.11 18.88
CA VAL A 599 -25.90 5.21 17.72
C VAL A 599 -26.84 5.80 16.67
N LEU A 600 -26.29 6.17 15.52
CA LEU A 600 -26.98 6.83 14.43
C LEU A 600 -27.02 5.90 13.23
N ASN A 601 -28.19 5.33 12.92
CA ASN A 601 -28.43 4.59 11.68
C ASN A 601 -29.29 5.46 10.76
N ILE A 602 -28.62 6.25 9.92
CA ILE A 602 -29.25 7.42 9.30
C ILE A 602 -29.04 7.49 7.79
N VAL A 603 -29.96 8.20 7.14
CA VAL A 603 -29.83 8.63 5.75
C VAL A 603 -29.95 10.15 5.74
N ASP A 604 -29.03 10.82 5.04
CA ASP A 604 -29.10 12.26 4.80
C ASP A 604 -30.42 12.59 4.07
N ALA A 605 -31.26 13.38 4.74
CA ALA A 605 -32.61 13.67 4.30
C ALA A 605 -32.75 15.15 3.92
N PRO A 606 -33.43 15.48 2.80
CA PRO A 606 -33.72 16.88 2.48
C PRO A 606 -34.73 17.48 3.46
N ASN A 607 -34.77 18.81 3.52
CA ASN A 607 -35.88 19.53 4.15
C ASN A 607 -37.20 19.06 3.52
N GLY A 608 -38.18 18.71 4.34
CA GLY A 608 -39.45 18.14 3.85
C GLY A 608 -39.62 16.65 4.15
N ALA A 609 -38.52 15.89 4.28
CA ALA A 609 -38.60 14.42 4.30
C ALA A 609 -39.33 13.88 5.53
N VAL A 610 -39.17 14.51 6.69
CA VAL A 610 -39.92 14.16 7.91
C VAL A 610 -41.22 14.96 8.01
N ASP A 611 -41.16 16.26 7.71
CA ASP A 611 -42.29 17.19 7.73
C ASP A 611 -42.43 17.87 6.37
N PRO A 612 -43.47 17.58 5.57
CA PRO A 612 -43.57 18.07 4.21
C PRO A 612 -43.78 19.58 4.15
N GLU A 613 -43.23 20.23 3.13
CA GLU A 613 -43.60 21.60 2.82
C GLU A 613 -45.02 21.61 2.22
N VAL A 614 -45.97 22.16 2.98
CA VAL A 614 -47.37 22.27 2.57
C VAL A 614 -47.63 23.65 2.00
N VAL A 615 -47.94 23.71 0.70
CA VAL A 615 -48.33 24.96 0.02
C VAL A 615 -49.80 24.89 -0.35
N GLN A 616 -50.61 25.73 0.31
CA GLN A 616 -52.03 25.84 0.02
C GLN A 616 -52.42 27.29 -0.26
N TYR A 617 -53.03 27.55 -1.43
CA TYR A 617 -53.56 28.88 -1.74
C TYR A 617 -54.82 28.84 -2.60
N THR A 618 -55.58 29.93 -2.53
CA THR A 618 -56.64 30.25 -3.48
C THR A 618 -56.40 31.64 -4.08
N ARG A 619 -56.27 31.74 -5.41
CA ARG A 619 -56.09 33.01 -6.13
C ARG A 619 -57.30 33.34 -7.00
N LYS A 620 -57.67 34.62 -7.04
CA LYS A 620 -58.70 35.17 -7.95
C LYS A 620 -58.02 35.73 -9.19
N GLY A 621 -58.27 35.12 -10.34
CA GLY A 621 -57.80 35.56 -11.65
C GLY A 621 -58.72 36.58 -12.33
N LYS A 622 -58.42 36.86 -13.59
CA LYS A 622 -59.16 37.84 -14.41
C LYS A 622 -60.62 37.41 -14.63
N ARG A 623 -61.49 38.41 -14.84
CA ARG A 623 -62.86 38.19 -15.34
C ARG A 623 -62.79 37.62 -16.76
N GLN A 624 -63.60 36.61 -17.03
CA GLN A 624 -63.56 35.92 -18.32
C GLN A 624 -64.59 36.57 -19.26
N TRP A 625 -64.11 37.20 -20.33
CA TRP A 625 -64.93 38.01 -21.24
C TRP A 625 -66.09 37.22 -21.86
N TRP A 626 -65.87 35.93 -22.19
CA TRP A 626 -66.88 35.01 -22.70
C TRP A 626 -67.98 34.65 -21.69
N THR A 627 -67.83 35.02 -20.42
CA THR A 627 -68.88 34.90 -19.38
C THR A 627 -69.64 36.22 -19.17
N LEU A 628 -69.66 37.11 -20.18
CA LEU A 628 -70.13 38.49 -20.05
C LEU A 628 -69.43 39.25 -18.91
N TRP A 629 -68.17 38.91 -18.63
CA TRP A 629 -67.37 39.45 -17.52
C TRP A 629 -67.96 39.21 -16.11
N ILE A 630 -68.96 38.33 -15.98
CA ILE A 630 -69.65 38.05 -14.71
C ILE A 630 -68.79 37.15 -13.81
N LYS A 631 -68.19 36.09 -14.36
CA LYS A 631 -67.41 35.12 -13.60
C LYS A 631 -65.90 35.43 -13.64
N ARG A 632 -65.24 35.23 -12.50
CA ARG A 632 -63.77 35.30 -12.37
C ARG A 632 -63.20 33.90 -12.33
N LYS A 633 -62.05 33.71 -12.98
CA LYS A 633 -61.25 32.49 -12.78
C LYS A 633 -60.83 32.41 -11.32
N ARG A 634 -61.07 31.29 -10.65
CA ARG A 634 -60.56 30.99 -9.30
C ARG A 634 -59.64 29.79 -9.41
N GLU A 635 -58.43 29.92 -8.91
CA GLU A 635 -57.44 28.85 -8.89
C GLU A 635 -57.16 28.46 -7.44
N SER A 636 -57.29 27.19 -7.09
CA SER A 636 -56.90 26.64 -5.79
C SER A 636 -55.78 25.64 -6.02
N TYR A 637 -54.76 25.68 -5.18
CA TYR A 637 -53.58 24.83 -5.28
C TYR A 637 -53.27 24.28 -3.90
N VAL A 638 -52.98 22.99 -3.83
CA VAL A 638 -52.46 22.29 -2.65
C VAL A 638 -51.29 21.44 -3.12
N SER A 639 -50.16 21.51 -2.43
CA SER A 639 -49.06 20.57 -2.61
C SER A 639 -48.46 20.14 -1.30
N TYR A 640 -48.04 18.88 -1.25
CA TYR A 640 -47.22 18.28 -0.21
C TYR A 640 -45.89 17.90 -0.86
N ASP A 641 -44.81 18.51 -0.41
CA ASP A 641 -43.46 18.29 -0.94
C ASP A 641 -42.56 17.73 0.16
N TYR A 642 -42.15 16.47 0.01
CA TYR A 642 -41.24 15.80 0.92
C TYR A 642 -39.77 15.91 0.47
N GLY A 643 -39.50 16.68 -0.61
CA GLY A 643 -38.20 16.69 -1.25
C GLY A 643 -37.92 15.39 -2.00
N THR A 644 -36.65 15.13 -2.30
CA THR A 644 -36.23 13.90 -2.98
C THR A 644 -35.04 13.30 -2.22
N LEU A 645 -35.24 12.10 -1.68
CA LEU A 645 -34.14 11.31 -1.12
C LEU A 645 -33.25 10.80 -2.25
N GLU A 646 -31.94 10.98 -2.10
CA GLU A 646 -30.95 10.44 -3.03
C GLU A 646 -30.60 8.99 -2.65
N ASN A 647 -30.29 8.16 -3.65
CA ASN A 647 -29.82 6.77 -3.45
C ASN A 647 -30.74 5.93 -2.55
N THR A 648 -32.05 5.94 -2.84
CA THR A 648 -33.08 5.22 -2.07
C THR A 648 -32.92 3.69 -2.06
N ASP A 649 -32.03 3.15 -2.90
CA ASP A 649 -31.60 1.76 -2.92
C ASP A 649 -30.49 1.44 -1.89
N GLN A 650 -29.88 2.46 -1.29
CA GLN A 650 -28.76 2.35 -0.35
C GLN A 650 -29.08 2.96 1.03
N LEU A 651 -30.27 2.68 1.58
CA LEU A 651 -30.65 3.10 2.94
C LEU A 651 -29.68 2.56 3.98
N ALA A 652 -29.40 3.25 5.08
CA ALA A 652 -28.54 2.69 6.14
C ALA A 652 -29.12 1.39 6.70
N ALA A 653 -28.30 0.35 6.87
CA ALA A 653 -28.78 -0.92 7.42
C ALA A 653 -27.82 -1.53 8.44
N ILE A 654 -28.41 -2.04 9.51
CA ILE A 654 -27.79 -2.91 10.51
C ILE A 654 -28.54 -4.23 10.45
N THR A 655 -27.89 -5.30 10.01
CA THR A 655 -28.54 -6.59 9.82
C THR A 655 -27.68 -7.72 10.36
N ALA A 656 -28.27 -8.53 11.24
CA ALA A 656 -27.70 -9.79 11.70
C ALA A 656 -28.52 -10.96 11.13
N THR A 657 -27.87 -12.07 10.84
CA THR A 657 -28.60 -13.34 10.67
C THR A 657 -29.24 -13.73 11.99
N ASP A 658 -28.49 -13.68 13.09
CA ASP A 658 -28.98 -14.04 14.42
C ASP A 658 -29.58 -12.79 15.11
N GLY A 659 -29.03 -12.35 16.24
CA GLY A 659 -29.52 -11.23 17.03
C GLY A 659 -28.81 -9.89 16.77
N VAL A 660 -29.49 -8.81 17.13
CA VAL A 660 -28.92 -7.46 17.16
C VAL A 660 -29.02 -6.90 18.58
N SER A 661 -27.88 -6.54 19.17
CA SER A 661 -27.80 -5.91 20.50
C SER A 661 -27.15 -4.53 20.40
N ILE A 662 -27.85 -3.50 20.85
CA ILE A 662 -27.39 -2.11 20.80
C ILE A 662 -27.44 -1.52 22.21
N GLU A 663 -26.30 -1.07 22.71
CA GLU A 663 -26.17 -0.34 23.97
C GLU A 663 -25.59 1.05 23.67
N ALA A 664 -26.39 2.10 23.86
CA ALA A 664 -25.98 3.49 23.69
C ALA A 664 -26.15 4.23 25.02
N SER A 665 -25.12 4.92 25.51
CA SER A 665 -25.30 5.81 26.68
C SER A 665 -26.07 7.08 26.31
N GLY A 666 -26.05 7.46 25.03
CA GLY A 666 -26.87 8.51 24.43
C GLY A 666 -28.14 7.98 23.78
N SER A 667 -28.44 8.46 22.57
CA SER A 667 -29.63 8.11 21.79
C SER A 667 -29.33 7.03 20.75
N LEU A 668 -30.29 6.15 20.48
CA LEU A 668 -30.39 5.44 19.21
C LEU A 668 -31.31 6.25 18.28
N ILE A 669 -30.79 6.70 17.14
CA ILE A 669 -31.56 7.36 16.08
C ILE A 669 -31.52 6.48 14.83
N ASN A 670 -32.65 5.85 14.52
CA ASN A 670 -32.86 5.10 13.29
C ASN A 670 -33.72 5.93 12.32
N GLN A 671 -33.08 6.76 11.50
CA GLN A 671 -33.75 7.69 10.58
C GLN A 671 -33.58 7.25 9.13
N GLY A 672 -34.64 6.76 8.50
CA GLY A 672 -34.58 6.26 7.13
C GLY A 672 -33.73 5.01 6.96
N GLY A 673 -33.22 4.43 8.06
CA GLY A 673 -32.50 3.17 8.09
C GLY A 673 -33.36 1.98 8.53
N ASP A 674 -32.82 0.78 8.31
CA ASP A 674 -33.42 -0.49 8.74
C ASP A 674 -32.49 -1.19 9.75
N ILE A 675 -33.06 -1.73 10.83
CA ILE A 675 -32.38 -2.61 11.78
C ILE A 675 -33.11 -3.95 11.80
N ASN A 676 -32.41 -5.05 11.47
CA ASN A 676 -33.01 -6.36 11.29
C ASN A 676 -32.23 -7.46 12.02
N ALA A 677 -32.92 -8.21 12.88
CA ALA A 677 -32.49 -9.50 13.42
C ALA A 677 -33.28 -10.61 12.72
N ASN A 678 -32.65 -11.35 11.81
CA ASN A 678 -33.39 -12.21 10.88
C ASN A 678 -33.84 -13.54 11.49
N ASP A 679 -33.11 -14.09 12.46
CA ASP A 679 -33.38 -15.37 13.13
C ASP A 679 -33.20 -15.24 14.67
N GLY A 680 -33.07 -14.03 15.21
CA GLY A 680 -32.89 -13.78 16.65
C GLY A 680 -33.64 -12.55 17.17
N ASP A 681 -33.28 -12.17 18.40
CA ASP A 681 -33.84 -11.03 19.13
C ASP A 681 -33.22 -9.69 18.68
N LEU A 682 -33.99 -8.61 18.81
CA LEU A 682 -33.51 -7.23 18.75
C LEU A 682 -33.58 -6.61 20.15
N GLU A 683 -32.42 -6.37 20.75
CA GLU A 683 -32.28 -5.73 22.05
C GLU A 683 -31.67 -4.33 21.93
N ILE A 684 -32.36 -3.32 22.47
CA ILE A 684 -31.90 -1.93 22.45
C ILE A 684 -31.94 -1.36 23.87
N LYS A 685 -30.82 -0.81 24.32
CA LYS A 685 -30.70 -0.02 25.55
C LYS A 685 -30.14 1.35 25.22
N ALA A 686 -30.90 2.41 25.51
CA ALA A 686 -30.48 3.78 25.25
C ALA A 686 -31.09 4.80 26.23
N LEU A 687 -30.60 6.04 26.21
CA LEU A 687 -31.28 7.17 26.85
C LEU A 687 -32.59 7.49 26.12
N ARG A 688 -32.51 7.61 24.79
CA ARG A 688 -33.66 7.84 23.89
C ARG A 688 -33.58 6.90 22.69
N VAL A 689 -34.73 6.43 22.23
CA VAL A 689 -34.84 5.61 21.02
C VAL A 689 -35.81 6.27 20.07
N GLU A 690 -35.31 6.69 18.91
CA GLU A 690 -36.07 7.36 17.88
C GLU A 690 -36.05 6.54 16.59
N THR A 691 -37.23 6.17 16.10
CA THR A 691 -37.39 5.48 14.82
C THR A 691 -38.21 6.35 13.89
N ILE A 692 -37.59 6.80 12.80
CA ILE A 692 -38.13 7.84 11.92
C ILE A 692 -38.17 7.34 10.48
N GLY A 693 -39.38 7.20 9.93
CA GLY A 693 -39.58 6.95 8.49
C GLY A 693 -39.45 8.25 7.69
N LEU A 694 -38.79 8.18 6.53
CA LEU A 694 -38.57 9.35 5.67
C LEU A 694 -39.45 9.30 4.42
N GLY A 695 -40.24 10.36 4.20
CA GLY A 695 -40.96 10.58 2.96
C GLY A 695 -40.06 11.10 1.83
N SER A 696 -40.35 10.72 0.59
CA SER A 696 -39.70 11.25 -0.61
C SER A 696 -40.71 11.35 -1.75
N GLY A 697 -40.66 12.47 -2.47
CA GLY A 697 -41.53 12.80 -3.57
C GLY A 697 -42.46 13.97 -3.26
N LYS A 698 -43.28 14.32 -4.25
CA LYS A 698 -44.18 15.46 -4.19
C LYS A 698 -45.52 15.06 -4.78
N VAL A 699 -46.61 15.54 -4.19
CA VAL A 699 -47.96 15.44 -4.75
C VAL A 699 -48.57 16.83 -4.78
N TYR A 700 -49.18 17.21 -5.90
CA TYR A 700 -49.95 18.45 -5.98
C TYR A 700 -51.29 18.26 -6.67
N VAL A 701 -52.23 19.14 -6.33
CA VAL A 701 -53.51 19.29 -7.02
C VAL A 701 -53.79 20.77 -7.25
N ARG A 702 -54.06 21.11 -8.51
CA ARG A 702 -54.49 22.42 -8.98
C ARG A 702 -55.93 22.35 -9.49
N ARG A 703 -56.82 23.10 -8.86
CA ARG A 703 -58.22 23.28 -9.27
C ARG A 703 -58.43 24.66 -9.86
N THR A 704 -58.84 24.74 -11.13
CA THR A 704 -59.20 25.99 -11.79
C THR A 704 -60.69 26.03 -12.11
N CYS A 705 -61.42 26.99 -11.55
CA CYS A 705 -62.87 27.14 -11.74
C CYS A 705 -63.22 28.46 -12.46
N VAL A 706 -64.11 28.39 -13.46
CA VAL A 706 -64.69 29.57 -14.13
C VAL A 706 -66.22 29.43 -14.22
N LEU A 707 -66.69 28.42 -14.95
CA LEU A 707 -68.11 28.01 -15.03
C LEU A 707 -68.23 26.56 -14.57
N THR A 708 -67.35 25.71 -15.09
CA THR A 708 -66.99 24.41 -14.55
C THR A 708 -65.57 24.49 -13.95
N CYS A 709 -65.21 23.52 -13.11
CA CYS A 709 -63.85 23.38 -12.59
C CYS A 709 -63.07 22.37 -13.43
N SER A 710 -61.81 22.66 -13.72
CA SER A 710 -60.80 21.72 -14.23
C SER A 710 -59.79 21.39 -13.14
N TYR A 711 -59.44 20.10 -13.04
CA TYR A 711 -58.44 19.63 -12.10
C TYR A 711 -57.22 19.10 -12.84
N ASP A 712 -56.06 19.40 -12.28
CA ASP A 712 -54.76 18.94 -12.70
C ASP A 712 -54.04 18.47 -11.44
N GLY A 713 -53.43 17.30 -11.47
CA GLY A 713 -52.79 16.73 -10.30
C GLY A 713 -51.88 15.59 -10.69
N GLU A 714 -50.70 15.58 -10.11
CA GLU A 714 -49.61 14.67 -10.44
C GLU A 714 -48.73 14.48 -9.21
N GLY A 715 -48.03 13.34 -9.19
CA GLY A 715 -47.02 13.02 -8.20
C GLY A 715 -47.37 11.83 -7.33
N SER A 716 -46.38 11.41 -6.54
CA SER A 716 -46.47 10.31 -5.58
C SER A 716 -45.47 10.56 -4.46
N VAL A 717 -45.78 10.07 -3.26
CA VAL A 717 -44.87 10.06 -2.12
C VAL A 717 -44.65 8.60 -1.72
N ALA A 718 -43.39 8.25 -1.51
CA ALA A 718 -42.98 6.96 -0.95
C ALA A 718 -42.28 7.20 0.41
N TYR A 719 -42.34 6.21 1.29
CA TYR A 719 -41.70 6.24 2.60
C TYR A 719 -40.60 5.18 2.68
N PHE A 720 -39.49 5.53 3.31
CA PHE A 720 -38.28 4.73 3.38
C PHE A 720 -37.76 4.62 4.81
N GLY A 721 -37.32 3.42 5.17
CA GLY A 721 -36.69 3.09 6.44
C GLY A 721 -37.52 3.39 7.68
N GLY A 722 -36.84 3.63 8.80
CA GLY A 722 -37.45 3.74 10.12
C GLY A 722 -38.00 2.40 10.58
N ARG A 723 -37.30 1.29 10.30
CA ARG A 723 -37.78 -0.05 10.67
C ARG A 723 -36.89 -0.71 11.70
N LEU A 724 -37.52 -1.34 12.69
CA LEU A 724 -36.93 -2.23 13.67
C LEU A 724 -37.63 -3.60 13.53
N ASN A 725 -36.91 -4.62 13.08
CA ASN A 725 -37.48 -5.93 12.80
C ASN A 725 -36.73 -7.03 13.55
N ALA A 726 -37.46 -7.97 14.14
CA ALA A 726 -36.91 -9.21 14.70
C ALA A 726 -37.80 -10.41 14.37
N SER A 727 -37.18 -11.56 14.07
CA SER A 727 -37.91 -12.83 13.94
C SER A 727 -38.25 -13.47 15.28
N GLU A 728 -37.56 -13.12 16.35
CA GLU A 728 -37.95 -13.50 17.71
C GLU A 728 -38.62 -12.31 18.41
N ASN A 729 -37.99 -11.73 19.42
CA ASN A 729 -38.55 -10.65 20.22
C ASN A 729 -37.86 -9.31 19.94
N VAL A 730 -38.58 -8.22 20.19
CA VAL A 730 -38.00 -6.87 20.25
C VAL A 730 -38.10 -6.39 21.69
N ARG A 731 -36.97 -6.07 22.32
CA ARG A 731 -36.90 -5.48 23.66
C ARG A 731 -36.21 -4.12 23.59
N ILE A 732 -36.91 -3.08 24.01
CA ILE A 732 -36.41 -1.70 23.99
C ILE A 732 -36.47 -1.12 25.40
N GLU A 733 -35.31 -0.75 25.94
CA GLU A 733 -35.16 -0.04 27.20
C GLU A 733 -34.64 1.37 26.92
N ALA A 734 -35.53 2.36 26.94
CA ALA A 734 -35.21 3.76 26.71
C ALA A 734 -35.43 4.56 27.99
N THR A 735 -34.37 5.05 28.64
CA THR A 735 -34.52 5.65 29.99
C THR A 735 -35.44 6.88 29.99
N GLU A 736 -35.38 7.72 28.96
CA GLU A 736 -36.18 8.94 28.85
C GLU A 736 -37.39 8.82 27.92
N LYS A 737 -37.17 8.37 26.68
CA LYS A 737 -38.19 8.43 25.63
C LYS A 737 -37.99 7.39 24.53
N PHE A 738 -39.09 6.72 24.19
CA PHE A 738 -39.25 5.98 22.95
C PHE A 738 -40.18 6.77 22.02
N TYR A 739 -39.70 7.11 20.82
CA TYR A 739 -40.46 7.86 19.82
C TYR A 739 -40.43 7.13 18.47
N ASN A 740 -41.60 6.67 18.03
CA ASN A 740 -41.77 6.08 16.71
C ASN A 740 -42.57 7.03 15.82
N ARG A 741 -41.89 7.69 14.87
CA ARG A 741 -42.49 8.65 13.95
C ARG A 741 -42.43 8.12 12.53
N ALA A 742 -43.58 7.77 11.98
CA ALA A 742 -43.68 7.19 10.64
C ALA A 742 -42.83 5.93 10.41
N GLY A 743 -42.32 5.30 11.48
CA GLY A 743 -41.56 4.07 11.45
C GLY A 743 -42.40 2.84 11.76
N SER A 744 -41.75 1.69 11.88
CA SER A 744 -42.38 0.44 12.25
C SER A 744 -41.48 -0.40 13.16
N VAL A 745 -42.07 -0.92 14.23
CA VAL A 745 -41.48 -1.99 15.04
C VAL A 745 -42.24 -3.28 14.76
N LEU A 746 -41.52 -4.33 14.38
CA LEU A 746 -42.10 -5.63 14.07
C LEU A 746 -41.31 -6.73 14.77
N ALA A 747 -42.01 -7.54 15.57
CA ALA A 747 -41.54 -8.82 16.07
C ALA A 747 -42.50 -9.93 15.63
N ILE A 748 -42.00 -11.12 15.28
CA ILE A 748 -42.90 -12.28 15.16
C ILE A 748 -43.31 -12.76 16.55
N GLY A 749 -42.38 -12.74 17.50
CA GLY A 749 -42.59 -13.00 18.93
C GLY A 749 -43.14 -11.78 19.67
N ASN A 750 -42.56 -11.46 20.83
CA ASN A 750 -43.05 -10.39 21.69
C ASN A 750 -42.38 -9.04 21.38
N VAL A 751 -43.10 -7.94 21.66
CA VAL A 751 -42.52 -6.60 21.74
C VAL A 751 -42.63 -6.08 23.17
N GLU A 752 -41.51 -5.73 23.78
CA GLU A 752 -41.44 -5.14 25.11
C GLU A 752 -40.76 -3.77 25.05
N ILE A 753 -41.44 -2.74 25.53
CA ILE A 753 -40.93 -1.37 25.59
C ILE A 753 -40.97 -0.89 27.03
N ILE A 754 -39.82 -0.52 27.56
CA ILE A 754 -39.64 0.05 28.89
C ILE A 754 -39.10 1.47 28.69
N SER A 755 -39.91 2.50 28.98
CA SER A 755 -39.49 3.88 28.77
C SER A 755 -40.25 4.91 29.59
N GLY A 756 -39.59 5.97 30.07
CA GLY A 756 -40.26 7.07 30.78
C GLY A 756 -41.38 7.73 29.98
N ASP A 757 -41.21 7.83 28.66
CA ASP A 757 -42.21 8.33 27.71
C ASP A 757 -42.31 7.46 26.46
N VAL A 758 -43.52 7.31 25.93
CA VAL A 758 -43.79 6.50 24.74
C VAL A 758 -44.71 7.29 23.82
N GLU A 759 -44.20 7.67 22.65
CA GLU A 759 -44.94 8.42 21.63
C GLU A 759 -44.94 7.68 20.28
N LEU A 760 -46.13 7.42 19.74
CA LEU A 760 -46.33 6.82 18.42
C LEU A 760 -47.04 7.81 17.50
N GLU A 761 -46.38 8.21 16.42
CA GLU A 761 -46.90 9.18 15.45
C GLU A 761 -46.89 8.58 14.05
N ALA A 762 -48.08 8.48 13.43
CA ALA A 762 -48.19 8.08 12.04
C ALA A 762 -47.86 9.24 11.10
N ALA A 763 -47.34 8.89 9.92
CA ALA A 763 -47.17 9.82 8.81
C ALA A 763 -48.49 10.07 8.10
N LEU A 764 -48.77 11.33 7.76
CA LEU A 764 -49.90 11.73 6.93
C LEU A 764 -49.53 11.59 5.45
N VAL A 765 -49.74 10.41 4.89
CA VAL A 765 -49.32 10.09 3.52
C VAL A 765 -50.32 10.63 2.48
N PRO A 766 -49.92 11.56 1.58
CA PRO A 766 -50.79 12.07 0.55
C PRO A 766 -50.94 11.07 -0.60
N THR A 767 -52.17 10.63 -0.83
CA THR A 767 -52.55 9.80 -1.97
C THR A 767 -53.32 10.66 -2.98
N LEU A 768 -52.80 10.75 -4.20
CA LEU A 768 -53.49 11.39 -5.31
C LEU A 768 -54.57 10.45 -5.86
N VAL A 769 -55.83 10.90 -5.82
CA VAL A 769 -56.93 10.20 -6.47
C VAL A 769 -57.39 11.01 -7.68
N THR A 770 -57.30 10.40 -8.86
CA THR A 770 -57.78 11.00 -10.11
C THR A 770 -59.00 10.23 -10.63
N ARG A 771 -59.98 10.96 -11.13
CA ARG A 771 -61.18 10.40 -11.77
C ARG A 771 -61.20 10.82 -13.25
N PRO A 772 -61.19 9.86 -14.20
CA PRO A 772 -61.22 10.17 -15.61
C PRO A 772 -62.57 10.77 -16.03
N ALA A 773 -62.57 11.50 -17.14
CA ALA A 773 -63.80 11.96 -17.77
C ALA A 773 -64.58 10.77 -18.34
N GLY A 774 -65.90 10.73 -18.15
CA GLY A 774 -66.73 9.61 -18.59
C GLY A 774 -68.21 9.95 -18.73
N LEU A 775 -68.98 9.04 -19.34
CA LEU A 775 -70.39 9.23 -19.72
C LEU A 775 -71.31 9.60 -18.53
N TYR A 776 -70.96 9.17 -17.31
CA TYR A 776 -71.67 9.49 -16.07
C TYR A 776 -71.50 10.94 -15.58
N ASN A 777 -70.62 11.72 -16.20
CA ASN A 777 -70.27 13.10 -15.82
C ASN A 777 -70.35 14.03 -17.05
N PHE A 778 -71.46 13.94 -17.80
CA PHE A 778 -71.74 14.81 -18.94
C PHE A 778 -71.56 16.28 -18.50
N TRP A 779 -70.62 16.99 -19.14
CA TRP A 779 -70.19 18.38 -18.88
C TRP A 779 -69.22 18.64 -17.71
N ALA A 780 -68.74 17.63 -16.96
CA ALA A 780 -67.71 17.79 -15.93
C ALA A 780 -66.32 17.33 -16.42
N SER A 781 -65.27 18.08 -16.10
CA SER A 781 -63.89 17.76 -16.48
C SER A 781 -63.27 16.66 -15.60
N LYS A 782 -62.02 16.25 -15.88
CA LYS A 782 -61.22 15.39 -14.98
C LYS A 782 -61.23 15.97 -13.56
N ALA A 783 -61.44 15.13 -12.54
CA ALA A 783 -61.37 15.53 -11.14
C ALA A 783 -60.14 14.89 -10.48
N ALA A 784 -59.45 15.66 -9.63
CA ALA A 784 -58.31 15.19 -8.86
C ALA A 784 -58.37 15.80 -7.47
N TRP A 785 -58.02 15.02 -6.46
CA TRP A 785 -57.90 15.49 -5.08
C TRP A 785 -56.86 14.67 -4.33
N VAL A 786 -56.36 15.23 -3.22
CA VAL A 786 -55.41 14.57 -2.32
C VAL A 786 -56.17 14.09 -1.09
N PHE A 787 -55.99 12.81 -0.76
CA PHE A 787 -56.35 12.28 0.55
C PHE A 787 -55.10 12.10 1.38
N LEU A 788 -55.13 12.49 2.64
CA LEU A 788 -54.13 12.13 3.63
C LEU A 788 -54.61 10.89 4.37
N ARG A 789 -53.74 9.91 4.54
CA ARG A 789 -54.00 8.75 5.40
C ARG A 789 -52.89 8.63 6.41
N ASP A 790 -53.26 8.42 7.66
CA ASP A 790 -52.30 7.99 8.69
C ASP A 790 -51.75 6.60 8.29
N GLN A 791 -50.44 6.51 8.06
CA GLN A 791 -49.72 5.26 7.82
C GLN A 791 -48.45 5.22 8.67
N PHE A 792 -47.94 4.00 8.94
CA PHE A 792 -46.77 3.77 9.79
C PHE A 792 -46.99 4.23 11.24
N GLY A 793 -45.92 4.48 12.00
CA GLY A 793 -46.02 4.72 13.45
C GLY A 793 -46.58 3.50 14.20
N SER A 794 -46.27 2.30 13.70
CA SER A 794 -46.89 1.05 14.13
C SER A 794 -45.94 0.21 14.98
N ILE A 795 -46.50 -0.50 15.96
CA ILE A 795 -45.85 -1.61 16.66
C ILE A 795 -46.67 -2.88 16.41
N VAL A 796 -46.01 -3.92 15.93
CA VAL A 796 -46.63 -5.19 15.58
C VAL A 796 -45.89 -6.34 16.26
N ALA A 797 -46.62 -7.14 17.02
CA ALA A 797 -46.20 -8.46 17.50
C ALA A 797 -47.07 -9.50 16.78
N ASP A 798 -46.55 -10.21 15.78
CA ASP A 798 -47.39 -11.03 14.88
C ASP A 798 -48.09 -12.18 15.63
N THR A 799 -47.34 -12.93 16.44
CA THR A 799 -47.85 -14.06 17.23
C THR A 799 -47.74 -13.83 18.74
N GLY A 800 -46.89 -12.91 19.19
CA GLY A 800 -46.66 -12.64 20.61
C GLY A 800 -47.48 -11.49 21.20
N ASN A 801 -47.06 -11.05 22.38
CA ASN A 801 -47.66 -9.96 23.14
C ASN A 801 -46.92 -8.63 22.89
N ILE A 802 -47.62 -7.52 23.06
CA ILE A 802 -47.03 -6.19 23.21
C ILE A 802 -47.14 -5.76 24.66
N THR A 803 -46.02 -5.47 25.31
CA THR A 803 -45.97 -4.93 26.68
C THR A 803 -45.30 -3.56 26.66
N VAL A 804 -45.97 -2.54 27.19
CA VAL A 804 -45.42 -1.19 27.36
C VAL A 804 -45.45 -0.80 28.83
N THR A 805 -44.25 -0.62 29.38
CA THR A 805 -43.99 -0.14 30.73
C THR A 805 -43.50 1.30 30.63
N SER A 806 -44.30 2.27 31.07
CA SER A 806 -43.95 3.68 30.96
C SER A 806 -44.49 4.53 32.09
N ASP A 807 -43.77 5.58 32.51
CA ASP A 807 -44.18 6.46 33.63
C ASP A 807 -45.45 7.27 33.30
N ARG A 808 -45.70 7.51 32.01
CA ARG A 808 -46.85 8.23 31.47
C ARG A 808 -47.66 7.32 30.53
N PRO A 809 -48.96 7.60 30.33
CA PRO A 809 -49.76 6.89 29.33
C PRO A 809 -49.10 6.99 27.94
N ALA A 810 -49.10 5.89 27.19
CA ALA A 810 -48.55 5.87 25.84
C ALA A 810 -49.36 6.78 24.90
N LYS A 811 -48.71 7.77 24.29
CA LYS A 811 -49.37 8.78 23.47
C LYS A 811 -49.41 8.35 22.01
N ILE A 812 -50.62 8.23 21.46
CA ILE A 812 -50.86 7.70 20.12
C ILE A 812 -51.49 8.78 19.24
N THR A 813 -50.80 9.15 18.18
CA THR A 813 -51.21 10.12 17.16
C THR A 813 -51.25 9.46 15.78
N GLY A 814 -52.37 8.80 15.46
CA GLY A 814 -52.55 8.06 14.21
C GLY A 814 -51.80 6.74 14.10
N GLY A 815 -50.91 6.43 15.06
CA GLY A 815 -50.17 5.17 15.14
C GLY A 815 -51.04 3.97 15.53
N THR A 816 -50.48 2.77 15.44
CA THR A 816 -51.19 1.51 15.70
C THR A 816 -50.39 0.55 16.58
N LEU A 817 -51.10 -0.21 17.43
CA LEU A 817 -50.57 -1.31 18.23
C LEU A 817 -51.34 -2.57 17.83
N THR A 818 -50.67 -3.60 17.31
CA THR A 818 -51.30 -4.85 16.87
C THR A 818 -50.53 -6.04 17.43
N ALA A 819 -51.17 -6.85 18.27
CA ALA A 819 -50.61 -8.08 18.80
C ALA A 819 -51.46 -9.29 18.38
N GLY A 820 -50.82 -10.40 18.04
CA GLY A 820 -51.49 -11.70 17.89
C GLY A 820 -51.97 -12.26 19.24
N GLY A 821 -51.23 -11.95 20.31
CA GLY A 821 -51.61 -12.22 21.70
C GLY A 821 -52.35 -11.06 22.34
N SER A 822 -51.76 -10.49 23.40
CA SER A 822 -52.33 -9.38 24.19
C SER A 822 -51.52 -8.10 24.05
N VAL A 823 -52.18 -6.96 24.26
CA VAL A 823 -51.55 -5.64 24.38
C VAL A 823 -51.74 -5.16 25.80
N GLU A 824 -50.65 -5.07 26.56
CA GLU A 824 -50.61 -4.64 27.95
C GLU A 824 -49.88 -3.28 28.06
N LEU A 825 -50.59 -2.26 28.55
CA LEU A 825 -50.06 -0.91 28.75
C LEU A 825 -50.20 -0.55 30.22
N GLU A 826 -49.10 -0.53 30.98
CA GLU A 826 -49.13 -0.43 32.46
C GLU A 826 -49.87 0.82 32.95
N ASN A 827 -49.59 1.98 32.34
CA ASN A 827 -50.23 3.26 32.65
C ASN A 827 -51.26 3.71 31.60
N GLY A 828 -51.72 2.80 30.74
CA GLY A 828 -52.74 3.05 29.72
C GLY A 828 -52.26 3.81 28.48
N GLN A 829 -53.21 4.34 27.68
CA GLN A 829 -52.94 5.09 26.44
C GLN A 829 -53.70 6.42 26.39
N GLU A 830 -53.07 7.42 25.78
CA GLU A 830 -53.69 8.69 25.39
C GLU A 830 -53.79 8.75 23.87
N ILE A 831 -55.01 8.62 23.32
CA ILE A 831 -55.25 8.74 21.88
C ILE A 831 -55.46 10.22 21.56
N VAL A 832 -54.41 10.89 21.08
CA VAL A 832 -54.45 12.30 20.63
C VAL A 832 -55.20 12.41 19.31
N ARG A 833 -54.97 11.46 18.40
CA ARG A 833 -55.67 11.32 17.12
C ARG A 833 -55.80 9.83 16.79
N ALA A 834 -57.02 9.37 16.51
CA ALA A 834 -57.24 8.02 16.00
C ALA A 834 -56.78 7.93 14.53
N PRO A 835 -56.31 6.77 14.04
CA PRO A 835 -55.98 6.59 12.63
C PRO A 835 -57.19 6.91 11.73
N ASP A 836 -57.06 7.88 10.83
CA ASP A 836 -58.17 8.32 9.96
C ASP A 836 -57.68 8.67 8.53
N ALA A 837 -58.64 8.82 7.61
CA ALA A 837 -58.42 9.28 6.25
C ALA A 837 -59.02 10.68 6.05
N TYR A 838 -58.16 11.69 6.01
CA TYR A 838 -58.57 13.08 5.83
C TYR A 838 -58.61 13.47 4.35
N SER A 839 -59.66 14.16 3.94
CA SER A 839 -59.75 14.76 2.60
C SER A 839 -59.42 16.25 2.68
N ASP A 840 -58.38 16.69 1.98
CA ASP A 840 -58.08 18.12 1.81
C ASP A 840 -58.92 18.76 0.67
N ALA A 841 -59.77 17.95 0.03
CA ALA A 841 -60.80 18.49 -0.86
C ALA A 841 -61.87 19.16 0.00
N PRO A 842 -62.22 20.44 -0.26
CA PRO A 842 -63.33 21.08 0.42
C PRO A 842 -64.60 20.27 0.15
N ASN A 843 -65.37 19.96 1.21
CA ASN A 843 -66.65 19.24 1.25
C ASN A 843 -67.71 19.85 0.30
N HIS A 844 -67.48 19.80 -1.01
CA HIS A 844 -68.41 20.23 -2.03
C HIS A 844 -68.90 19.00 -2.77
N THR A 845 -70.21 18.78 -2.71
CA THR A 845 -70.94 17.86 -3.58
C THR A 845 -70.53 18.10 -5.03
N ILE A 846 -70.17 17.04 -5.76
CA ILE A 846 -69.67 17.13 -7.14
C ILE A 846 -70.84 16.93 -8.10
N GLY A 847 -71.16 17.96 -8.90
CA GLY A 847 -72.18 17.93 -9.95
C GLY A 847 -72.43 19.33 -10.54
N PHE A 848 -73.04 19.40 -11.73
CA PHE A 848 -73.35 20.66 -12.44
C PHE A 848 -74.19 21.66 -11.61
N PHE A 849 -74.87 21.18 -10.55
CA PHE A 849 -75.75 21.97 -9.68
C PHE A 849 -75.16 22.31 -8.30
N ALA A 850 -73.88 22.03 -8.05
CA ALA A 850 -73.26 22.21 -6.73
C ALA A 850 -73.08 23.67 -6.27
N ASP A 851 -73.20 24.63 -7.20
CA ASP A 851 -73.08 26.08 -6.92
C ASP A 851 -74.45 26.80 -6.91
N LEU A 852 -75.58 26.09 -6.90
CA LEU A 852 -76.88 26.72 -6.67
C LEU A 852 -77.07 27.01 -5.17
N PRO A 853 -77.52 28.22 -4.77
CA PRO A 853 -77.85 28.48 -3.38
C PRO A 853 -78.94 27.51 -2.93
N LEU A 854 -78.72 26.88 -1.77
CA LEU A 854 -79.76 26.15 -1.05
C LEU A 854 -80.97 27.09 -0.89
N ILE A 855 -82.08 26.75 -1.55
CA ILE A 855 -83.38 27.36 -1.23
C ILE A 855 -83.72 26.84 0.17
N ARG A 856 -83.72 27.75 1.16
CA ARG A 856 -84.23 27.49 2.51
C ARG A 856 -85.66 26.97 2.43
N GLN A 857 -86.00 26.02 3.31
CA GLN A 857 -87.25 26.16 4.04
C GLN A 857 -86.96 26.93 5.33
#